data_AF-F2IUZ4-F1
#
_entry.id   AF-F2IUZ4-F1
#
_cell.length_a   1.000
_cell.length_b   1.000
_cell.length_c   1.000
_cell.angle_alpha   90.00
_cell.angle_beta   90.00
_cell.angle_gamma   90.00
#
_symmetry.space_group_name_H-M   'P 1'
#
loop_
_entity.id
_entity.type
_entity.pdbx_description
1 polymer ?
#
loop_
_entity_poly.entity_id
_entity_poly.type
_entity_poly.pdbx_seq_one_letter_code
_entity_poly.pdbx_strand_id
1 'polypeptide(L)'
;MPIDTGFMSRRSFLKASAAAGLSALSPVVVFRAQAAAGPGELLMAPVEANPAGAVERLFLLKGDPLSGPIRAIVTEEGNPVPAPTLPAGERRVLRLMHFNDMHNHITDMHAARGDTHRLSQMVRKVRQARADAKDNEIVLFVSVGDDHTGSVFDELTGWSPEEFVVDPAYRAYSAAGVDIAVLGNHEFDRGAELLKVGLKRDARFPVLSANVHGSQFLARDEDYVCAAVAEAKGLRIGFIGLTTAVDTRVGQPSDPTLAVASPVEAVRNVLPAVAEISDVVVILSHCGFGSGSHRSGKAGAARMIGEGDLDIAAAAGPLTDKPVVLLGGHSHTKLNGEGIDVDNVVEGVLITQAEANGKFLGDIAMSIAAESGRKAWFSSVGLHAIKQRDDRVKADDPKYAGLEHDGDYDADFEAEHVLPLIKALDSKLAEQIGTVEDGALVSTERTIADRYIREVAIANFMNDALVDRSATFPGGPIDIALFNATGLTAGVAEGPLSFKAWYDVMPYADNVHVATMTGAQILDMLDNNAKRVVRPEELAAGGIDLTQFVSRGFLHFSRTLRYRIDFGASAAEARAADVTIDGTPIDQLMDKSFKVAFNTYISLGGFGEAWNGKPISGGVPGDIPSMDMRQLDYDHTGLVYRNEIIAHIRTIGTVSPATGALLDGRLVSA
;
A
#
# COMPACT_ATOMS: atom_id res chain seq x y z
N MET A 1 -18.40 83.47 0.38
CA MET A 1 -17.73 82.15 0.35
C MET A 1 -16.63 82.19 1.39
N PRO A 2 -16.86 81.66 2.61
CA PRO A 2 -15.94 81.83 3.70
C PRO A 2 -15.00 80.63 3.87
N ILE A 3 -13.78 80.97 4.25
CA ILE A 3 -12.85 80.18 5.04
C ILE A 3 -13.46 80.08 6.43
N ASP A 4 -13.52 78.88 7.02
CA ASP A 4 -13.65 78.75 8.47
C ASP A 4 -12.77 77.60 8.98
N THR A 5 -12.01 77.92 10.02
CA THR A 5 -11.00 77.09 10.68
C THR A 5 -11.55 76.67 12.04
N GLY A 6 -11.65 75.37 12.30
CA GLY A 6 -12.09 74.82 13.59
C GLY A 6 -11.18 73.71 14.10
N PHE A 7 -10.55 73.95 15.23
CA PHE A 7 -9.58 73.10 15.94
C PHE A 7 -10.22 71.95 16.75
N MET A 8 -9.46 70.86 16.89
CA MET A 8 -9.34 69.89 18.00
C MET A 8 -10.52 69.00 18.45
N SER A 9 -10.28 67.69 18.44
CA SER A 9 -10.10 66.91 19.69
C SER A 9 -9.51 65.52 19.42
N ARG A 10 -8.36 65.23 20.06
CA ARG A 10 -7.82 63.88 20.26
C ARG A 10 -8.67 63.17 21.31
N ARG A 11 -9.39 62.10 20.94
CA ARG A 11 -9.72 60.98 21.85
C ARG A 11 -10.36 59.82 21.08
N SER A 12 -10.14 58.62 21.64
CA SER A 12 -10.68 57.30 21.29
C SER A 12 -10.16 56.60 20.03
N PHE A 13 -8.86 56.28 20.06
CA PHE A 13 -8.43 54.89 19.86
C PHE A 13 -9.14 53.96 20.87
N LEU A 14 -9.40 52.71 20.46
CA LEU A 14 -9.90 51.57 21.27
C LEU A 14 -11.37 51.64 21.74
N LYS A 15 -12.22 50.89 21.03
CA LYS A 15 -13.27 49.97 21.53
C LYS A 15 -14.37 49.77 20.48
N ALA A 16 -14.08 48.95 19.47
CA ALA A 16 -15.09 48.05 18.94
C ALA A 16 -14.77 46.68 19.53
N SER A 17 -15.24 46.49 20.76
CA SER A 17 -15.14 45.29 21.56
C SER A 17 -15.84 44.11 20.85
N ALA A 18 -15.08 43.10 20.44
CA ALA A 18 -15.09 41.73 20.98
C ALA A 18 -16.38 41.19 21.64
N ALA A 19 -17.57 41.50 21.11
CA ALA A 19 -18.84 41.07 21.69
C ALA A 19 -19.86 40.53 20.67
N ALA A 20 -19.42 40.18 19.46
CA ALA A 20 -20.21 39.44 18.48
C ALA A 20 -19.36 38.28 17.95
N GLY A 21 -19.57 37.07 18.49
CA GLY A 21 -18.78 35.89 18.14
C GLY A 21 -18.91 34.71 19.11
N LEU A 22 -19.57 34.88 20.25
CA LEU A 22 -20.03 33.76 21.09
C LEU A 22 -21.36 33.20 20.54
N SER A 23 -21.42 32.89 19.23
CA SER A 23 -22.39 31.93 18.72
C SER A 23 -21.96 30.57 19.27
N ALA A 24 -22.84 29.93 20.04
CA ALA A 24 -22.61 28.74 20.86
C ALA A 24 -21.41 27.88 20.40
N LEU A 25 -20.27 28.07 21.07
CA LEU A 25 -19.17 27.12 21.02
C LEU A 25 -19.75 25.75 21.37
N SER A 26 -19.35 24.72 20.63
CA SER A 26 -19.82 23.36 20.90
C SER A 26 -19.59 23.02 22.39
N PRO A 27 -20.58 22.40 23.08
CA PRO A 27 -20.45 22.08 24.50
C PRO A 27 -19.29 21.11 24.79
N VAL A 28 -18.76 20.45 23.76
CA VAL A 28 -17.60 19.56 23.86
C VAL A 28 -16.27 20.35 23.96
N VAL A 29 -16.23 21.63 23.54
CA VAL A 29 -14.99 22.41 23.48
C VAL A 29 -14.70 23.11 24.81
N VAL A 30 -13.53 22.86 25.38
CA VAL A 30 -13.09 23.39 26.67
C VAL A 30 -11.80 24.18 26.51
N PHE A 31 -11.80 25.45 26.91
CA PHE A 31 -10.60 26.29 26.91
C PHE A 31 -9.82 26.14 28.22
N ARG A 32 -8.48 26.05 28.13
CA ARG A 32 -7.57 26.00 29.27
C ARG A 32 -6.34 26.87 29.03
N ALA A 33 -5.80 27.52 30.06
CA ALA A 33 -4.57 28.32 29.94
C ALA A 33 -3.33 27.51 29.50
N GLN A 34 -3.26 26.21 29.81
CA GLN A 34 -2.25 25.26 29.34
C GLN A 34 -2.98 23.96 28.98
N ALA A 35 -3.44 23.86 27.74
CA ALA A 35 -4.27 22.73 27.32
C ALA A 35 -3.40 21.51 27.03
N ALA A 36 -3.68 20.42 27.73
CA ALA A 36 -3.17 19.10 27.43
C ALA A 36 -4.35 18.12 27.47
N ALA A 37 -4.34 17.14 26.56
CA ALA A 37 -5.34 16.09 26.54
C ALA A 37 -5.15 15.15 27.75
N GLY A 38 -6.19 14.95 28.55
CA GLY A 38 -6.28 13.85 29.51
C GLY A 38 -7.04 12.64 28.94
N PRO A 39 -7.22 11.57 29.73
CA PRO A 39 -8.08 10.45 29.35
C PRO A 39 -9.50 10.91 28.99
N GLY A 40 -10.00 10.46 27.84
CA GLY A 40 -11.31 10.88 27.32
C GLY A 40 -11.35 12.31 26.76
N GLU A 41 -10.20 12.93 26.51
CA GLU A 41 -10.09 14.26 25.91
C GLU A 41 -9.16 14.24 24.69
N LEU A 42 -9.40 15.15 23.74
CA LEU A 42 -8.45 15.45 22.66
C LEU A 42 -8.03 16.91 22.71
N LEU A 43 -6.75 17.18 22.54
CA LEU A 43 -6.20 18.52 22.35
C LEU A 43 -6.39 18.93 20.90
N MET A 44 -7.10 20.03 20.67
CA MET A 44 -7.19 20.67 19.38
C MET A 44 -6.06 21.69 19.21
N ALA A 45 -5.21 21.47 18.21
CA ALA A 45 -4.08 22.34 17.90
C ALA A 45 -4.20 22.88 16.47
N PRO A 46 -4.23 24.20 16.25
CA PRO A 46 -4.15 24.75 14.90
C PRO A 46 -2.78 24.45 14.28
N VAL A 47 -2.76 24.10 13.00
CA VAL A 47 -1.54 23.85 12.23
C VAL A 47 -1.64 24.49 10.85
N GLU A 48 -0.49 24.65 10.19
CA GLU A 48 -0.48 25.02 8.77
C GLU A 48 -0.96 23.83 7.94
N ALA A 49 -1.90 24.09 7.02
CA ALA A 49 -2.30 23.13 6.02
C ALA A 49 -1.22 23.00 4.94
N ASN A 50 -1.32 21.96 4.09
CA ASN A 50 -0.48 21.86 2.90
C ASN A 50 -0.67 23.13 2.04
N PRO A 51 0.39 23.91 1.77
CA PRO A 51 0.27 25.15 0.99
C PRO A 51 -0.17 24.95 -0.46
N ALA A 52 -0.01 23.73 -1.01
CA ALA A 52 -0.53 23.36 -2.33
C ALA A 52 -1.97 22.79 -2.27
N GLY A 53 -2.50 22.60 -1.06
CA GLY A 53 -3.86 22.12 -0.80
C GLY A 53 -4.93 23.20 -0.93
N ALA A 54 -6.14 22.88 -0.49
CA ALA A 54 -7.31 23.75 -0.53
C ALA A 54 -7.92 24.03 0.85
N VAL A 55 -7.36 23.49 1.93
CA VAL A 55 -7.79 23.78 3.30
C VAL A 55 -7.33 25.18 3.72
N GLU A 56 -8.26 26.02 4.21
CA GLU A 56 -7.97 27.38 4.66
C GLU A 56 -7.46 27.43 6.11
N ARG A 57 -8.06 26.62 6.99
CA ARG A 57 -7.62 26.43 8.37
C ARG A 57 -7.67 24.96 8.75
N LEU A 58 -6.62 24.47 9.37
CA LEU A 58 -6.50 23.07 9.78
C LEU A 58 -6.23 22.97 11.28
N PHE A 59 -6.94 22.05 11.92
CA PHE A 59 -6.81 21.76 13.35
C PHE A 59 -6.58 20.26 13.51
N LEU A 60 -5.50 19.87 14.18
CA LEU A 60 -5.25 18.47 14.51
C LEU A 60 -5.84 18.16 15.89
N LEU A 61 -6.44 16.99 16.02
CA LEU A 61 -6.97 16.48 17.28
C LEU A 61 -6.01 15.42 17.82
N LYS A 62 -5.32 15.80 18.89
CA LYS A 62 -4.23 15.07 19.52
C LYS A 62 -4.70 14.38 20.79
N GLY A 63 -4.34 13.13 21.01
CA GLY A 63 -4.67 12.36 22.21
C GLY A 63 -4.92 10.89 21.92
N ASP A 64 -5.38 10.16 22.94
CA ASP A 64 -5.57 8.71 22.85
C ASP A 64 -7.06 8.31 22.74
N PRO A 65 -7.58 8.05 21.52
CA PRO A 65 -8.95 7.58 21.34
C PRO A 65 -9.17 6.13 21.80
N LEU A 66 -8.10 5.39 22.14
CA LEU A 66 -8.20 4.02 22.66
C LEU A 66 -8.31 3.98 24.20
N SER A 67 -8.15 5.12 24.86
CA SER A 67 -8.34 5.25 26.32
C SER A 67 -9.83 5.25 26.75
N GLY A 68 -10.75 5.31 25.78
CA GLY A 68 -12.19 5.31 25.96
C GLY A 68 -12.89 6.44 25.20
N PRO A 69 -14.22 6.60 25.38
CA PRO A 69 -14.99 7.61 24.66
C PRO A 69 -14.50 9.03 24.90
N ILE A 70 -14.30 9.80 23.82
CA ILE A 70 -13.89 11.20 23.90
C ILE A 70 -15.11 12.06 24.28
N ARG A 71 -14.99 12.78 25.39
CA ARG A 71 -16.07 13.58 25.99
C ARG A 71 -15.81 15.08 25.94
N ALA A 72 -14.57 15.49 25.68
CA ALA A 72 -14.19 16.89 25.56
C ALA A 72 -13.06 17.07 24.54
N ILE A 73 -13.08 18.21 23.86
CA ILE A 73 -12.01 18.70 23.01
C ILE A 73 -11.43 19.93 23.71
N VAL A 74 -10.20 19.81 24.19
CA VAL A 74 -9.52 20.87 24.93
C VAL A 74 -8.68 21.71 23.98
N THR A 75 -8.59 23.01 24.22
CA THR A 75 -7.75 23.91 23.42
C THR A 75 -7.18 25.01 24.31
N GLU A 76 -6.04 25.56 23.94
CA GLU A 76 -5.45 26.67 24.70
C GLU A 76 -6.32 27.92 24.62
N GLU A 77 -6.39 28.67 25.72
CA GLU A 77 -7.05 29.97 25.75
C GLU A 77 -6.45 30.90 24.70
N GLY A 78 -7.31 31.45 23.84
CA GLY A 78 -6.90 32.33 22.74
C GLY A 78 -6.60 31.60 21.43
N ASN A 79 -6.50 30.26 21.42
CA ASN A 79 -6.42 29.53 20.15
C ASN A 79 -7.73 29.68 19.36
N PRO A 80 -7.65 29.83 18.03
CA PRO A 80 -8.83 29.75 17.19
C PRO A 80 -9.45 28.36 17.30
N VAL A 81 -10.76 28.30 17.12
CA VAL A 81 -11.52 27.04 17.04
C VAL A 81 -12.39 27.05 15.79
N PRO A 82 -12.75 25.88 15.24
CA PRO A 82 -13.75 25.76 14.19
C PRO A 82 -15.08 26.34 14.67
N ALA A 83 -15.55 27.41 14.05
CA ALA A 83 -16.80 28.08 14.42
C ALA A 83 -17.82 27.94 13.28
N PRO A 84 -19.11 27.70 13.57
CA PRO A 84 -20.14 27.73 12.54
C PRO A 84 -20.27 29.17 12.01
N THR A 85 -19.74 29.41 10.80
CA THR A 85 -19.81 30.72 10.15
C THR A 85 -20.89 30.79 9.07
N LEU A 86 -21.39 29.63 8.63
CA LEU A 86 -22.47 29.52 7.66
C LEU A 86 -23.84 29.71 8.32
N PRO A 87 -24.72 30.57 7.77
CA PRO A 87 -26.12 30.63 8.14
C PRO A 87 -26.82 29.26 8.01
N ALA A 88 -27.73 28.96 8.93
CA ALA A 88 -28.53 27.73 8.89
C ALA A 88 -29.22 27.55 7.53
N GLY A 89 -29.07 26.37 6.93
CA GLY A 89 -29.62 26.04 5.61
C GLY A 89 -28.79 26.52 4.42
N GLU A 90 -27.78 27.39 4.62
CA GLU A 90 -26.86 27.78 3.56
C GLU A 90 -26.06 26.57 3.08
N ARG A 91 -25.84 26.49 1.76
CA ARG A 91 -25.24 25.31 1.12
C ARG A 91 -23.80 25.54 0.69
N ARG A 92 -22.97 24.52 0.93
CA ARG A 92 -21.67 24.33 0.30
C ARG A 92 -21.64 23.01 -0.44
N VAL A 93 -20.93 22.95 -1.55
CA VAL A 93 -20.59 21.68 -2.19
C VAL A 93 -19.20 21.30 -1.72
N LEU A 94 -19.08 20.17 -1.03
CA LEU A 94 -17.79 19.56 -0.71
C LEU A 94 -17.54 18.46 -1.74
N ARG A 95 -16.52 18.66 -2.57
CA ARG A 95 -15.99 17.66 -3.48
C ARG A 95 -14.73 17.04 -2.88
N LEU A 96 -14.75 15.73 -2.67
CA LEU A 96 -13.60 14.93 -2.26
C LEU A 96 -13.11 14.17 -3.48
N MET A 97 -11.94 14.55 -3.97
CA MET A 97 -11.21 13.77 -4.96
C MET A 97 -10.25 12.87 -4.20
N HIS A 98 -10.34 11.55 -4.36
CA HIS A 98 -9.57 10.62 -3.53
C HIS A 98 -8.95 9.49 -4.32
N PHE A 99 -7.85 8.96 -3.80
CA PHE A 99 -7.22 7.74 -4.26
C PHE A 99 -6.80 6.90 -3.05
N ASN A 100 -6.55 5.63 -3.30
CA ASN A 100 -6.18 4.64 -2.30
C ASN A 100 -5.30 3.57 -2.98
N ASP A 101 -4.45 2.89 -2.20
CA ASP A 101 -3.68 1.73 -2.65
C ASP A 101 -2.84 2.08 -3.90
N MET A 102 -2.17 3.23 -3.86
CA MET A 102 -1.32 3.67 -4.97
C MET A 102 -0.09 2.80 -5.11
N HIS A 103 0.42 2.23 -4.01
CA HIS A 103 1.60 1.36 -4.00
C HIS A 103 2.78 1.94 -4.78
N ASN A 104 3.02 3.25 -4.63
CA ASN A 104 4.02 4.00 -5.37
C ASN A 104 3.92 3.95 -6.91
N HIS A 105 2.76 3.61 -7.49
CA HIS A 105 2.46 3.77 -8.91
C HIS A 105 2.27 5.26 -9.27
N ILE A 106 3.30 6.08 -9.04
CA ILE A 106 3.32 7.52 -9.38
C ILE A 106 3.37 7.68 -10.90
N THR A 107 4.32 6.97 -11.53
CA THR A 107 4.45 6.79 -12.97
C THR A 107 4.81 5.33 -13.25
N ASP A 108 4.07 4.66 -14.12
CA ASP A 108 4.40 3.30 -14.55
C ASP A 108 5.37 3.38 -15.73
N MET A 109 6.65 3.08 -15.50
CA MET A 109 7.66 3.13 -16.56
C MET A 109 7.57 1.91 -17.49
N HIS A 110 7.58 2.14 -18.81
CA HIS A 110 7.51 1.03 -19.78
C HIS A 110 8.23 1.33 -21.10
N ALA A 111 9.40 0.70 -21.29
CA ALA A 111 10.29 0.94 -22.44
C ALA A 111 9.62 0.85 -23.83
N ALA A 112 8.72 -0.11 -24.05
CA ALA A 112 8.07 -0.28 -25.36
C ALA A 112 6.75 0.49 -25.56
N ARG A 113 6.06 0.90 -24.48
CA ARG A 113 4.72 1.51 -24.54
C ARG A 113 4.76 3.00 -24.21
N GLY A 114 5.87 3.50 -23.68
CA GLY A 114 5.91 4.81 -23.04
C GLY A 114 5.42 4.73 -21.60
N ASP A 115 5.80 5.73 -20.81
CA ASP A 115 5.50 5.79 -19.38
C ASP A 115 4.07 6.29 -19.15
N THR A 116 3.35 5.67 -18.21
CA THR A 116 2.00 6.10 -17.83
C THR A 116 2.05 7.02 -16.62
N HIS A 117 1.67 8.30 -16.77
CA HIS A 117 1.85 9.32 -15.72
C HIS A 117 0.66 9.38 -14.76
N ARG A 118 0.51 8.36 -13.90
CA ARG A 118 -0.68 8.15 -13.06
C ARG A 118 -1.02 9.37 -12.20
N LEU A 119 -0.10 9.81 -11.37
CA LEU A 119 -0.33 10.93 -10.45
C LEU A 119 -0.53 12.24 -11.22
N SER A 120 0.24 12.47 -12.28
CA SER A 120 0.15 13.70 -13.09
C SER A 120 -1.18 13.83 -13.84
N GLN A 121 -1.79 12.71 -14.26
CA GLN A 121 -3.18 12.69 -14.74
C GLN A 121 -4.18 13.06 -13.64
N MET A 122 -3.99 12.57 -12.41
CA MET A 122 -4.84 12.94 -11.27
C MET A 122 -4.69 14.42 -10.92
N VAL A 123 -3.46 14.92 -10.82
CA VAL A 123 -3.15 16.33 -10.54
C VAL A 123 -3.81 17.26 -11.54
N ARG A 124 -3.74 16.93 -12.84
CA ARG A 124 -4.45 17.69 -13.88
C ARG A 124 -5.95 17.79 -13.59
N LYS A 125 -6.59 16.66 -13.27
CA LYS A 125 -8.04 16.60 -12.99
C LYS A 125 -8.40 17.38 -11.73
N VAL A 126 -7.59 17.28 -10.67
CA VAL A 126 -7.80 18.02 -9.41
C VAL A 126 -7.63 19.53 -9.64
N ARG A 127 -6.58 19.96 -10.35
CA ARG A 127 -6.36 21.37 -10.68
C ARG A 127 -7.49 21.93 -11.54
N GLN A 128 -7.96 21.15 -12.52
CA GLN A 128 -9.13 21.53 -13.33
C GLN A 128 -10.39 21.66 -12.47
N ALA A 129 -10.67 20.70 -11.59
CA ALA A 129 -11.81 20.74 -10.69
C ALA A 129 -11.75 21.94 -9.74
N ARG A 130 -10.58 22.28 -9.20
CA ARG A 130 -10.36 23.47 -8.37
C ARG A 130 -10.56 24.76 -9.16
N ALA A 131 -10.12 24.82 -10.42
CA ALA A 131 -10.29 25.99 -11.29
C ALA A 131 -11.75 26.21 -11.71
N ASP A 132 -12.51 25.13 -11.95
CA ASP A 132 -13.92 25.18 -12.34
C ASP A 132 -14.88 25.33 -11.15
N ALA A 133 -14.37 25.15 -9.92
CA ALA A 133 -15.15 25.19 -8.70
C ALA A 133 -15.82 26.56 -8.52
N LYS A 134 -17.12 26.54 -8.23
CA LYS A 134 -17.88 27.75 -7.91
C LYS A 134 -17.47 28.33 -6.57
N ASP A 135 -17.87 29.58 -6.31
CA ASP A 135 -17.62 30.25 -5.03
C ASP A 135 -18.08 29.44 -3.82
N ASN A 136 -19.13 28.63 -3.94
CA ASN A 136 -19.66 27.78 -2.88
C ASN A 136 -19.20 26.31 -2.93
N GLU A 137 -18.24 25.97 -3.80
CA GLU A 137 -17.68 24.61 -3.95
C GLU A 137 -16.25 24.54 -3.41
N ILE A 138 -15.99 23.50 -2.61
CA ILE A 138 -14.71 23.17 -1.99
C ILE A 138 -14.21 21.89 -2.66
N VAL A 139 -12.96 21.84 -3.10
CA VAL A 139 -12.37 20.65 -3.75
C VAL A 139 -11.12 20.23 -2.98
N LEU A 140 -11.24 19.17 -2.19
CA LEU A 140 -10.14 18.58 -1.44
C LEU A 140 -9.59 17.35 -2.16
N PHE A 141 -8.29 17.11 -2.01
CA PHE A 141 -7.58 15.95 -2.56
C PHE A 141 -7.00 15.12 -1.43
N VAL A 142 -7.41 13.85 -1.28
CA VAL A 142 -7.07 13.02 -0.11
C VAL A 142 -6.56 11.64 -0.49
N SER A 143 -5.62 11.11 0.29
CA SER A 143 -5.17 9.71 0.21
C SER A 143 -5.82 8.87 1.30
N VAL A 144 -6.16 7.62 0.98
CA VAL A 144 -6.67 6.63 1.93
C VAL A 144 -5.62 5.54 2.24
N GLY A 145 -4.33 5.77 2.07
CA GLY A 145 -3.25 4.85 2.52
C GLY A 145 -2.88 3.73 1.53
N ASP A 146 -1.89 2.91 1.91
CA ASP A 146 -1.10 2.04 1.03
C ASP A 146 -0.50 2.82 -0.15
N ASP A 147 0.17 3.90 0.20
CA ASP A 147 0.95 4.72 -0.70
C ASP A 147 2.36 4.17 -0.89
N HIS A 148 2.81 3.32 0.04
CA HIS A 148 4.09 2.61 0.01
C HIS A 148 3.95 1.18 -0.55
N THR A 149 5.10 0.62 -0.96
CA THR A 149 5.29 -0.77 -1.39
C THR A 149 4.44 -1.24 -2.56
N GLY A 150 5.07 -1.44 -3.71
CA GLY A 150 4.53 -2.17 -4.86
C GLY A 150 5.06 -1.70 -6.21
N SER A 151 5.96 -0.72 -6.22
CA SER A 151 6.61 -0.22 -7.44
C SER A 151 8.10 -0.02 -7.25
N VAL A 152 8.82 0.13 -8.36
CA VAL A 152 10.27 0.38 -8.34
C VAL A 152 10.66 1.68 -7.62
N PHE A 153 9.73 2.64 -7.45
CA PHE A 153 9.98 3.85 -6.66
C PHE A 153 10.26 3.55 -5.18
N ASP A 154 9.80 2.41 -4.66
CA ASP A 154 10.07 2.05 -3.26
C ASP A 154 11.57 1.95 -2.92
N GLU A 155 12.40 1.73 -3.94
CA GLU A 155 13.87 1.68 -3.78
C GLU A 155 14.48 3.03 -3.39
N LEU A 156 13.74 4.14 -3.53
CA LEU A 156 14.14 5.46 -3.04
C LEU A 156 13.94 5.61 -1.53
N THR A 157 12.97 4.91 -0.95
CA THR A 157 12.76 4.86 0.49
C THR A 157 13.85 4.02 1.17
N GLY A 158 14.37 2.99 0.48
CA GLY A 158 15.40 2.10 1.01
C GLY A 158 14.88 1.15 2.10
N TRP A 159 15.79 0.54 2.86
CA TRP A 159 15.44 -0.41 3.95
C TRP A 159 16.02 -0.03 5.31
N SER A 160 16.77 1.07 5.37
CA SER A 160 17.27 1.67 6.60
C SER A 160 17.32 3.19 6.46
N PRO A 161 17.37 3.95 7.57
CA PRO A 161 17.51 5.40 7.53
C PRO A 161 18.72 5.89 6.72
N GLU A 162 19.80 5.11 6.66
CA GLU A 162 21.01 5.43 5.90
C GLU A 162 20.82 5.29 4.38
N GLU A 163 19.95 4.37 3.95
CA GLU A 163 19.63 4.17 2.53
C GLU A 163 18.55 5.14 2.01
N PHE A 164 17.85 5.83 2.92
CA PHE A 164 16.73 6.70 2.58
C PHE A 164 17.16 7.88 1.71
N VAL A 165 16.66 7.91 0.48
CA VAL A 165 16.82 9.04 -0.44
C VAL A 165 15.65 10.00 -0.28
N VAL A 166 14.43 9.50 -0.46
CA VAL A 166 13.17 10.25 -0.41
C VAL A 166 12.01 9.28 -0.25
N ASP A 167 10.94 9.74 0.39
CA ASP A 167 9.63 9.10 0.29
C ASP A 167 8.93 9.62 -0.98
N PRO A 168 8.89 8.82 -2.06
CA PRO A 168 8.47 9.32 -3.37
C PRO A 168 6.98 9.68 -3.39
N ALA A 169 6.13 8.88 -2.75
CA ALA A 169 4.70 9.17 -2.63
C ALA A 169 4.49 10.47 -1.87
N TYR A 170 4.95 10.59 -0.63
CA TYR A 170 4.67 11.78 0.18
C TYR A 170 5.31 13.04 -0.40
N ARG A 171 6.48 12.94 -1.04
CA ARG A 171 7.09 14.07 -1.73
C ARG A 171 6.21 14.55 -2.88
N ALA A 172 5.76 13.63 -3.74
CA ALA A 172 4.94 13.98 -4.89
C ALA A 172 3.55 14.46 -4.46
N TYR A 173 2.96 13.86 -3.43
CA TYR A 173 1.63 14.23 -2.91
C TYR A 173 1.62 15.59 -2.24
N SER A 174 2.70 15.93 -1.53
CA SER A 174 2.87 17.25 -0.95
C SER A 174 2.81 18.32 -2.03
N ALA A 175 3.54 18.12 -3.13
CA ALA A 175 3.51 19.02 -4.29
C ALA A 175 2.18 18.97 -5.07
N ALA A 176 1.52 17.82 -5.10
CA ALA A 176 0.22 17.63 -5.76
C ALA A 176 -0.91 18.35 -5.02
N GLY A 177 -0.68 18.76 -3.77
CA GLY A 177 -1.69 19.42 -2.95
C GLY A 177 -2.66 18.45 -2.31
N VAL A 178 -2.19 17.25 -1.93
CA VAL A 178 -2.94 16.36 -1.03
C VAL A 178 -3.13 17.06 0.31
N ASP A 179 -4.37 17.14 0.75
CA ASP A 179 -4.79 17.86 1.94
C ASP A 179 -4.60 17.02 3.21
N ILE A 180 -4.93 15.72 3.16
CA ILE A 180 -4.89 14.76 4.28
C ILE A 180 -4.63 13.35 3.73
N ALA A 181 -3.88 12.53 4.47
CA ALA A 181 -3.66 11.11 4.19
C ALA A 181 -3.92 10.22 5.43
N VAL A 182 -3.96 8.91 5.23
CA VAL A 182 -4.11 7.89 6.28
C VAL A 182 -3.02 6.84 6.18
N LEU A 183 -2.58 6.31 7.33
CA LEU A 183 -1.71 5.13 7.37
C LEU A 183 -2.50 3.89 6.93
N GLY A 184 -2.04 3.24 5.88
CA GLY A 184 -2.38 1.86 5.53
C GLY A 184 -1.41 0.85 6.15
N ASN A 185 -1.49 -0.40 5.71
CA ASN A 185 -0.64 -1.47 6.22
C ASN A 185 0.76 -1.42 5.62
N HIS A 186 0.88 -1.07 4.33
CA HIS A 186 2.15 -1.07 3.60
C HIS A 186 3.05 0.11 3.98
N GLU A 187 2.55 1.13 4.68
CA GLU A 187 3.40 2.16 5.29
C GLU A 187 4.40 1.58 6.29
N PHE A 188 4.07 0.44 6.92
CA PHE A 188 4.91 -0.24 7.92
C PHE A 188 5.85 -1.31 7.36
N ASP A 189 5.80 -1.56 6.05
CA ASP A 189 6.58 -2.64 5.42
C ASP A 189 8.07 -2.51 5.58
N ARG A 190 8.58 -1.30 5.70
CA ARG A 190 10.01 -1.01 5.90
C ARG A 190 10.34 -0.61 7.34
N GLY A 191 9.40 -0.84 8.24
CA GLY A 191 9.52 -0.51 9.66
C GLY A 191 9.11 0.93 10.00
N ALA A 192 8.60 1.10 11.22
CA ALA A 192 8.11 2.37 11.75
C ALA A 192 9.19 3.46 11.82
N GLU A 193 10.46 3.09 12.00
CA GLU A 193 11.58 4.03 12.01
C GLU A 193 11.75 4.73 10.66
N LEU A 194 11.70 3.97 9.55
CA LEU A 194 11.85 4.53 8.22
C LEU A 194 10.62 5.34 7.81
N LEU A 195 9.43 4.87 8.19
CA LEU A 195 8.18 5.62 8.01
C LEU A 195 8.26 7.01 8.67
N LYS A 196 8.81 7.09 9.89
CA LYS A 196 9.04 8.38 10.57
C LYS A 196 9.94 9.32 9.78
N VAL A 197 10.96 8.80 9.12
CA VAL A 197 11.86 9.59 8.27
C VAL A 197 11.09 10.18 7.09
N GLY A 198 10.27 9.38 6.41
CA GLY A 198 9.39 9.82 5.31
C GLY A 198 8.39 10.89 5.74
N LEU A 199 7.65 10.64 6.82
CA LEU A 199 6.69 11.59 7.40
C LEU A 199 7.34 12.95 7.68
N LYS A 200 8.53 12.97 8.31
CA LYS A 200 9.22 14.23 8.65
C LYS A 200 9.80 14.95 7.44
N ARG A 201 10.35 14.23 6.48
CA ARG A 201 11.09 14.84 5.36
C ARG A 201 10.16 15.27 4.24
N ASP A 202 9.11 14.50 3.98
CA ASP A 202 8.41 14.52 2.69
C ASP A 202 6.91 14.76 2.78
N ALA A 203 6.26 14.47 3.91
CA ALA A 203 4.86 14.84 4.12
C ALA A 203 4.72 16.33 4.49
N ARG A 204 3.83 17.04 3.79
CA ARG A 204 3.42 18.44 4.07
C ARG A 204 1.93 18.54 4.39
N PHE A 205 1.32 17.41 4.69
CA PHE A 205 -0.07 17.22 5.08
C PHE A 205 -0.09 16.30 6.31
N PRO A 206 -1.14 16.37 7.16
CA PRO A 206 -1.27 15.43 8.26
C PRO A 206 -1.57 14.03 7.75
N VAL A 207 -0.98 13.05 8.43
CA VAL A 207 -1.30 11.64 8.26
C VAL A 207 -2.08 11.16 9.48
N LEU A 208 -3.21 10.51 9.25
CA LEU A 208 -4.16 10.14 10.30
C LEU A 208 -4.16 8.63 10.57
N SER A 209 -4.28 8.27 11.85
CA SER A 209 -4.71 6.94 12.30
C SER A 209 -5.13 7.00 13.76
N ALA A 210 -6.37 6.63 14.06
CA ALA A 210 -6.91 6.61 15.42
C ALA A 210 -6.55 5.33 16.18
N ASN A 211 -6.23 4.24 15.49
CA ASN A 211 -6.10 2.91 16.10
C ASN A 211 -4.69 2.29 16.03
N VAL A 212 -3.73 2.90 15.33
CA VAL A 212 -2.30 2.54 15.49
C VAL A 212 -1.79 3.04 16.84
N HIS A 213 -1.01 2.23 17.57
CA HIS A 213 -0.40 2.62 18.84
C HIS A 213 0.86 1.80 19.19
N GLY A 214 1.54 2.23 20.25
CA GLY A 214 2.57 1.44 20.92
C GLY A 214 3.93 1.36 20.23
N SER A 215 4.11 1.92 19.04
CA SER A 215 5.42 1.97 18.38
C SER A 215 6.46 2.68 19.26
N GLN A 216 7.68 2.14 19.31
CA GLN A 216 8.80 2.83 19.96
C GLN A 216 9.42 3.92 19.07
N PHE A 217 9.15 3.88 17.76
CA PHE A 217 9.69 4.85 16.81
C PHE A 217 8.71 5.97 16.50
N LEU A 218 7.45 5.62 16.24
CA LEU A 218 6.38 6.56 15.89
C LEU A 218 5.64 7.03 17.14
N ALA A 219 5.59 8.35 17.33
CA ALA A 219 4.83 8.98 18.38
C ALA A 219 3.49 9.48 17.82
N ARG A 220 2.37 8.98 18.36
CA ARG A 220 1.07 9.61 18.18
C ARG A 220 1.15 11.06 18.68
N ASP A 221 0.46 11.97 18.01
CA ASP A 221 0.43 13.42 18.26
C ASP A 221 1.65 14.22 17.79
N GLU A 222 2.69 13.53 17.33
CA GLU A 222 3.88 14.11 16.70
C GLU A 222 4.03 13.69 15.24
N ASP A 223 4.08 12.38 14.98
CA ASP A 223 4.33 11.84 13.64
C ASP A 223 3.01 11.56 12.88
N TYR A 224 1.93 11.23 13.59
CA TYR A 224 0.56 11.07 13.07
C TYR A 224 -0.47 11.44 14.14
N VAL A 225 -1.73 11.68 13.77
CA VAL A 225 -2.81 12.05 14.72
C VAL A 225 -4.08 11.24 14.49
N CYS A 226 -4.98 11.18 15.48
CA CYS A 226 -6.20 10.36 15.35
C CYS A 226 -7.24 10.97 14.39
N ALA A 227 -7.37 12.29 14.40
CA ALA A 227 -8.39 13.02 13.68
C ALA A 227 -7.94 14.46 13.40
N ALA A 228 -8.61 15.11 12.45
CA ALA A 228 -8.40 16.51 12.12
C ALA A 228 -9.73 17.20 11.81
N VAL A 229 -9.75 18.53 11.89
CA VAL A 229 -10.86 19.36 11.41
C VAL A 229 -10.30 20.40 10.46
N ALA A 230 -10.81 20.41 9.23
CA ALA A 230 -10.52 21.45 8.25
C ALA A 230 -11.68 22.45 8.20
N GLU A 231 -11.35 23.70 7.93
CA GLU A 231 -12.32 24.71 7.52
C GLU A 231 -11.95 25.22 6.12
N ALA A 232 -12.96 25.29 5.24
CA ALA A 232 -12.84 25.90 3.94
C ALA A 232 -14.18 26.53 3.55
N LYS A 233 -14.16 27.78 3.07
CA LYS A 233 -15.38 28.51 2.66
C LYS A 233 -16.48 28.52 3.73
N GLY A 234 -16.08 28.50 5.00
CA GLY A 234 -16.95 28.47 6.19
C GLY A 234 -17.52 27.09 6.57
N LEU A 235 -17.30 26.03 5.77
CA LEU A 235 -17.72 24.67 6.10
C LEU A 235 -16.67 23.99 6.99
N ARG A 236 -17.10 23.33 8.07
CA ARG A 236 -16.22 22.53 8.95
C ARG A 236 -16.29 21.06 8.59
N ILE A 237 -15.13 20.46 8.33
CA ILE A 237 -15.02 19.09 7.81
C ILE A 237 -14.14 18.31 8.78
N GLY A 238 -14.75 17.38 9.51
CA GLY A 238 -14.04 16.46 10.40
C GLY A 238 -13.46 15.27 9.62
N PHE A 239 -12.26 14.85 9.95
CA PHE A 239 -11.58 13.69 9.38
C PHE A 239 -11.16 12.73 10.49
N ILE A 240 -11.40 11.43 10.28
CA ILE A 240 -10.96 10.36 11.18
C ILE A 240 -10.19 9.34 10.33
N GLY A 241 -8.96 9.02 10.72
CA GLY A 241 -8.14 8.01 10.05
C GLY A 241 -8.23 6.65 10.74
N LEU A 242 -8.26 5.57 9.97
CA LEU A 242 -8.25 4.20 10.49
C LEU A 242 -7.34 3.31 9.66
N THR A 243 -6.62 2.43 10.33
CA THR A 243 -5.68 1.47 9.72
C THR A 243 -6.13 0.04 10.04
N THR A 244 -6.01 -0.87 9.07
CA THR A 244 -6.26 -2.29 9.33
C THR A 244 -5.21 -2.91 10.27
N ALA A 245 -5.63 -3.86 11.11
CA ALA A 245 -4.70 -4.73 11.81
C ALA A 245 -4.28 -5.94 10.95
N VAL A 246 -5.08 -6.26 9.91
CA VAL A 246 -4.78 -7.32 8.94
C VAL A 246 -3.63 -6.84 8.06
N ASP A 247 -2.67 -7.71 7.79
CA ASP A 247 -1.47 -7.48 6.97
C ASP A 247 -0.51 -6.38 7.46
N THR A 248 -0.88 -5.54 8.43
CA THR A 248 0.04 -4.58 9.06
C THR A 248 1.13 -5.32 9.83
N ARG A 249 2.40 -4.99 9.53
CA ARG A 249 3.58 -5.57 10.20
C ARG A 249 3.79 -5.05 11.62
N VAL A 250 2.97 -5.53 12.54
CA VAL A 250 3.03 -5.24 13.99
C VAL A 250 3.95 -6.22 14.73
N GLY A 251 4.33 -5.89 15.97
CA GLY A 251 5.02 -6.79 16.89
C GLY A 251 6.38 -7.33 16.41
N GLN A 252 7.03 -6.64 15.47
CA GLN A 252 8.32 -7.07 14.93
C GLN A 252 9.41 -6.99 16.01
N PRO A 253 10.48 -7.80 15.98
CA PRO A 253 11.56 -7.72 16.98
C PRO A 253 12.18 -6.32 17.11
N SER A 254 12.21 -5.55 16.01
CA SER A 254 12.68 -4.18 15.98
C SER A 254 11.69 -3.17 16.55
N ASP A 255 10.40 -3.48 16.68
CA ASP A 255 9.36 -2.62 17.27
C ASP A 255 8.26 -3.50 17.92
N PRO A 256 8.56 -4.16 19.05
CA PRO A 256 7.73 -5.25 19.58
C PRO A 256 6.39 -4.77 20.16
N THR A 257 6.25 -3.47 20.42
CA THR A 257 5.06 -2.87 21.04
C THR A 257 4.15 -2.18 20.04
N LEU A 258 4.57 -2.02 18.77
CA LEU A 258 3.69 -1.56 17.69
C LEU A 258 2.49 -2.50 17.56
N ALA A 259 1.30 -1.94 17.60
CA ALA A 259 0.03 -2.64 17.46
C ALA A 259 -1.03 -1.77 16.78
N VAL A 260 -2.08 -2.43 16.29
CA VAL A 260 -3.27 -1.78 15.73
C VAL A 260 -4.50 -2.33 16.44
N ALA A 261 -5.24 -1.43 17.10
CA ALA A 261 -6.46 -1.77 17.83
C ALA A 261 -7.69 -1.82 16.91
N SER A 262 -8.85 -2.19 17.47
CA SER A 262 -10.12 -2.24 16.73
C SER A 262 -10.44 -0.88 16.08
N PRO A 263 -10.63 -0.82 14.75
CA PRO A 263 -11.08 0.41 14.10
C PRO A 263 -12.52 0.79 14.49
N VAL A 264 -13.36 -0.20 14.80
CA VAL A 264 -14.75 0.00 15.27
C VAL A 264 -14.76 0.64 16.67
N GLU A 265 -13.90 0.18 17.57
CA GLU A 265 -13.71 0.81 18.89
C GLU A 265 -13.24 2.26 18.75
N ALA A 266 -12.21 2.49 17.93
CA ALA A 266 -11.66 3.83 17.72
C ALA A 266 -12.73 4.81 17.18
N VAL A 267 -13.52 4.41 16.18
CA VAL A 267 -14.62 5.25 15.65
C VAL A 267 -15.70 5.50 16.70
N ARG A 268 -16.10 4.49 17.49
CA ARG A 268 -17.08 4.69 18.57
C ARG A 268 -16.61 5.73 19.59
N ASN A 269 -15.31 5.77 19.86
CA ASN A 269 -14.74 6.68 20.83
C ASN A 269 -14.57 8.11 20.29
N VAL A 270 -14.15 8.26 19.03
CA VAL A 270 -13.72 9.56 18.48
C VAL A 270 -14.84 10.29 17.71
N LEU A 271 -15.70 9.57 16.99
CA LEU A 271 -16.68 10.16 16.08
C LEU A 271 -17.65 11.15 16.75
N PRO A 272 -18.24 10.86 17.94
CA PRO A 272 -19.17 11.79 18.57
C PRO A 272 -18.56 13.17 18.83
N ALA A 273 -17.34 13.22 19.37
CA ALA A 273 -16.67 14.49 19.67
C ALA A 273 -16.27 15.27 18.39
N VAL A 274 -15.80 14.57 17.36
CA VAL A 274 -15.46 15.20 16.06
C VAL A 274 -16.70 15.75 15.36
N ALA A 275 -17.82 15.02 15.40
CA ALA A 275 -19.07 15.43 14.78
C ALA A 275 -19.66 16.69 15.42
N GLU A 276 -19.48 16.89 16.74
CA GLU A 276 -19.95 18.07 17.47
C GLU A 276 -19.29 19.38 17.04
N ILE A 277 -18.06 19.31 16.49
CA ILE A 277 -17.32 20.48 15.99
C ILE A 277 -17.26 20.55 14.45
N SER A 278 -18.01 19.68 13.77
CA SER A 278 -18.02 19.56 12.31
C SER A 278 -19.42 19.72 11.72
N ASP A 279 -19.49 20.08 10.43
CA ASP A 279 -20.73 20.06 9.64
C ASP A 279 -20.88 18.74 8.89
N VAL A 280 -19.76 18.10 8.56
CA VAL A 280 -19.65 16.77 7.96
C VAL A 280 -18.43 16.05 8.50
N VAL A 281 -18.50 14.72 8.60
CA VAL A 281 -17.36 13.87 8.95
C VAL A 281 -17.02 12.95 7.78
N VAL A 282 -15.74 12.89 7.45
CA VAL A 282 -15.14 11.99 6.47
C VAL A 282 -14.31 10.97 7.23
N ILE A 283 -14.70 9.70 7.17
CA ILE A 283 -13.90 8.59 7.68
C ILE A 283 -12.99 8.16 6.53
N LEU A 284 -11.69 8.27 6.72
CA LEU A 284 -10.67 7.76 5.81
C LEU A 284 -10.20 6.41 6.38
N SER A 285 -10.64 5.31 5.77
CA SER A 285 -10.43 3.97 6.31
C SER A 285 -9.59 3.10 5.39
N HIS A 286 -8.41 2.71 5.87
CA HIS A 286 -7.60 1.69 5.26
C HIS A 286 -7.90 0.32 5.90
N CYS A 287 -9.18 -0.03 6.06
CA CYS A 287 -9.62 -1.28 6.72
C CYS A 287 -10.16 -2.33 5.74
N GLY A 288 -10.50 -1.93 4.51
CA GLY A 288 -10.95 -2.85 3.47
C GLY A 288 -12.47 -2.97 3.41
N PHE A 289 -12.99 -3.07 2.18
CA PHE A 289 -14.42 -3.26 1.97
C PHE A 289 -14.84 -4.67 2.42
N GLY A 290 -15.89 -4.76 3.24
CA GLY A 290 -16.45 -6.02 3.74
C GLY A 290 -16.41 -6.17 5.26
N SER A 291 -16.69 -7.39 5.73
CA SER A 291 -16.56 -7.83 7.12
C SER A 291 -15.94 -9.24 7.14
N GLY A 292 -14.92 -9.46 7.96
CA GLY A 292 -14.21 -10.74 8.11
C GLY A 292 -13.37 -11.12 6.89
N SER A 293 -14.00 -11.48 5.78
CA SER A 293 -13.32 -11.80 4.51
C SER A 293 -14.08 -11.21 3.33
N HIS A 294 -13.36 -10.72 2.32
CA HIS A 294 -13.95 -10.12 1.13
C HIS A 294 -13.27 -10.60 -0.15
N ARG A 295 -14.02 -10.64 -1.26
CA ARG A 295 -13.50 -11.00 -2.58
C ARG A 295 -13.51 -9.78 -3.49
N SER A 296 -12.33 -9.25 -3.77
CA SER A 296 -12.14 -8.06 -4.61
C SER A 296 -10.96 -8.23 -5.57
N GLY A 297 -10.95 -7.43 -6.65
CA GLY A 297 -9.88 -7.41 -7.65
C GLY A 297 -9.95 -8.52 -8.72
N LYS A 298 -9.06 -8.39 -9.73
CA LYS A 298 -8.98 -9.24 -10.94
C LYS A 298 -8.80 -10.75 -10.67
N ALA A 299 -8.37 -11.13 -9.47
CA ALA A 299 -8.07 -12.51 -9.11
C ALA A 299 -9.21 -13.23 -8.34
N GLY A 300 -10.26 -12.52 -7.89
CA GLY A 300 -11.37 -13.11 -7.11
C GLY A 300 -10.93 -13.87 -5.86
N ALA A 301 -9.72 -13.60 -5.35
CA ALA A 301 -9.17 -14.23 -4.16
C ALA A 301 -9.86 -13.64 -2.93
N ALA A 302 -10.28 -14.51 -2.00
CA ALA A 302 -10.79 -14.04 -0.71
C ALA A 302 -9.61 -13.49 0.09
N ARG A 303 -9.66 -12.19 0.42
CA ARG A 303 -8.77 -11.53 1.37
C ARG A 303 -9.40 -11.53 2.76
N MET A 304 -8.59 -11.71 3.79
CA MET A 304 -9.01 -11.42 5.15
C MET A 304 -9.12 -9.89 5.28
N ILE A 305 -10.13 -9.41 6.00
CA ILE A 305 -10.42 -7.98 6.20
C ILE A 305 -10.47 -7.66 7.69
N GLY A 306 -10.95 -8.59 8.53
CA GLY A 306 -11.20 -8.29 9.94
C GLY A 306 -12.42 -7.39 10.11
N GLU A 307 -12.31 -6.35 10.94
CA GLU A 307 -13.34 -5.31 11.07
C GLU A 307 -13.20 -4.28 9.94
N GLY A 308 -13.95 -4.47 8.86
CA GLY A 308 -13.83 -3.67 7.64
C GLY A 308 -14.83 -2.52 7.54
N ASP A 309 -14.90 -1.90 6.36
CA ASP A 309 -15.68 -0.69 6.11
C ASP A 309 -17.18 -0.86 6.39
N LEU A 310 -17.74 -2.08 6.23
CA LEU A 310 -19.14 -2.35 6.55
C LEU A 310 -19.39 -2.31 8.07
N ASP A 311 -18.46 -2.87 8.86
CA ASP A 311 -18.54 -2.87 10.33
C ASP A 311 -18.35 -1.45 10.88
N ILE A 312 -17.41 -0.70 10.30
CA ILE A 312 -17.14 0.69 10.66
C ILE A 312 -18.35 1.57 10.34
N ALA A 313 -18.94 1.45 9.14
CA ALA A 313 -20.12 2.20 8.74
C ALA A 313 -21.34 1.87 9.62
N ALA A 314 -21.57 0.59 9.92
CA ALA A 314 -22.64 0.16 10.82
C ALA A 314 -22.47 0.70 12.26
N ALA A 315 -21.22 0.82 12.73
CA ALA A 315 -20.92 1.42 14.02
C ALA A 315 -21.03 2.95 14.01
N ALA A 316 -20.61 3.61 12.93
CA ALA A 316 -20.57 5.07 12.80
C ALA A 316 -21.96 5.69 12.61
N GLY A 317 -22.77 5.09 11.74
CA GLY A 317 -24.06 5.63 11.30
C GLY A 317 -24.98 6.03 12.46
N PRO A 318 -25.20 5.20 13.48
CA PRO A 318 -26.09 5.55 14.60
C PRO A 318 -25.55 6.60 15.58
N LEU A 319 -24.27 6.99 15.51
CA LEU A 319 -23.62 7.80 16.54
C LEU A 319 -23.83 9.31 16.39
N THR A 320 -24.29 9.78 15.22
CA THR A 320 -24.48 11.20 14.97
C THR A 320 -25.55 11.48 13.93
N ASP A 321 -26.28 12.58 14.05
CA ASP A 321 -27.19 13.05 13.00
C ASP A 321 -26.47 13.85 11.91
N LYS A 322 -25.14 14.04 12.04
CA LYS A 322 -24.32 14.71 11.04
C LYS A 322 -24.11 13.84 9.80
N PRO A 323 -24.03 14.46 8.61
CA PRO A 323 -23.35 13.93 7.42
C PRO A 323 -22.10 13.08 7.73
N VAL A 324 -22.08 11.80 7.32
CA VAL A 324 -20.88 10.92 7.36
C VAL A 324 -20.68 10.21 6.03
N VAL A 325 -19.45 10.21 5.51
CA VAL A 325 -19.00 9.41 4.36
C VAL A 325 -17.73 8.65 4.72
N LEU A 326 -17.56 7.46 4.16
CA LEU A 326 -16.38 6.61 4.35
C LEU A 326 -15.66 6.42 3.02
N LEU A 327 -14.40 6.87 2.94
CA LEU A 327 -13.49 6.59 1.83
C LEU A 327 -12.62 5.41 2.24
N GLY A 328 -12.72 4.30 1.52
CA GLY A 328 -12.07 3.01 1.81
C GLY A 328 -10.77 2.79 1.03
N GLY A 329 -9.93 1.88 1.55
CA GLY A 329 -8.66 1.39 0.99
C GLY A 329 -8.50 -0.13 1.17
N HIS A 330 -7.28 -0.67 1.10
CA HIS A 330 -6.83 -2.04 1.46
C HIS A 330 -7.34 -3.21 0.59
N SER A 331 -8.63 -3.19 0.26
CA SER A 331 -9.27 -4.28 -0.49
C SER A 331 -9.12 -4.12 -2.01
N HIS A 332 -8.62 -2.98 -2.51
CA HIS A 332 -8.52 -2.65 -3.93
C HIS A 332 -9.88 -2.74 -4.66
N THR A 333 -10.99 -2.51 -3.95
CA THR A 333 -12.33 -2.66 -4.51
C THR A 333 -12.69 -1.44 -5.36
N LYS A 334 -13.29 -1.66 -6.53
CA LYS A 334 -13.87 -0.60 -7.34
C LYS A 334 -15.33 -0.41 -6.92
N LEU A 335 -15.65 0.70 -6.27
CA LEU A 335 -17.02 1.01 -5.84
C LEU A 335 -17.59 2.23 -6.58
N ASN A 336 -18.90 2.23 -6.77
CA ASN A 336 -19.66 3.39 -7.25
C ASN A 336 -19.18 3.99 -8.59
N GLY A 337 -18.74 3.14 -9.53
CA GLY A 337 -18.13 3.58 -10.79
C GLY A 337 -19.08 4.33 -11.74
N GLU A 338 -20.39 4.10 -11.64
CA GLU A 338 -21.42 4.69 -12.51
C GLU A 338 -22.50 5.44 -11.71
N GLY A 339 -22.18 5.85 -10.47
CA GLY A 339 -23.11 6.47 -9.53
C GLY A 339 -23.20 5.70 -8.22
N ILE A 340 -24.06 6.18 -7.31
CA ILE A 340 -24.25 5.58 -5.99
C ILE A 340 -24.86 4.19 -6.15
N ASP A 341 -24.17 3.17 -5.67
CA ASP A 341 -24.74 1.86 -5.44
C ASP A 341 -25.34 1.83 -4.02
N VAL A 342 -26.60 1.41 -3.91
CA VAL A 342 -27.31 1.37 -2.64
C VAL A 342 -26.74 0.33 -1.67
N ASP A 343 -26.09 -0.71 -2.20
CA ASP A 343 -25.46 -1.75 -1.38
C ASP A 343 -24.18 -1.23 -0.70
N ASN A 344 -23.64 -0.11 -1.17
CA ASN A 344 -22.51 0.59 -0.56
C ASN A 344 -22.96 1.65 0.46
N VAL A 345 -24.23 1.65 0.86
CA VAL A 345 -24.77 2.55 1.90
C VAL A 345 -25.20 1.74 3.11
N VAL A 346 -24.49 1.91 4.22
CA VAL A 346 -24.75 1.19 5.48
C VAL A 346 -25.10 2.19 6.57
N GLU A 347 -26.27 2.05 7.21
CA GLU A 347 -26.74 2.95 8.28
C GLU A 347 -26.68 4.45 7.90
N GLY A 348 -26.93 4.75 6.61
CA GLY A 348 -26.89 6.10 6.06
C GLY A 348 -25.47 6.65 5.83
N VAL A 349 -24.44 5.82 5.92
CA VAL A 349 -23.05 6.14 5.57
C VAL A 349 -22.74 5.57 4.19
N LEU A 350 -22.37 6.45 3.25
CA LEU A 350 -21.92 6.05 1.92
C LEU A 350 -20.45 5.62 1.97
N ILE A 351 -20.16 4.43 1.44
CA ILE A 351 -18.83 3.85 1.33
C ILE A 351 -18.35 3.96 -0.11
N THR A 352 -17.11 4.40 -0.32
CA THR A 352 -16.51 4.58 -1.65
C THR A 352 -15.08 4.12 -1.70
N GLN A 353 -14.61 3.61 -2.84
CA GLN A 353 -13.23 3.18 -3.05
C GLN A 353 -12.86 3.26 -4.54
N ALA A 354 -11.61 3.61 -4.84
CA ALA A 354 -11.11 3.91 -6.19
C ALA A 354 -10.18 2.82 -6.76
N GLU A 355 -10.51 1.54 -6.53
CA GLU A 355 -9.66 0.39 -6.90
C GLU A 355 -8.24 0.52 -6.33
N ALA A 356 -7.17 0.45 -7.14
CA ALA A 356 -5.77 0.53 -6.70
C ALA A 356 -4.85 0.90 -7.88
N ASN A 357 -3.57 1.12 -7.58
CA ASN A 357 -2.45 1.38 -8.50
C ASN A 357 -2.71 2.57 -9.43
N GLY A 358 -3.43 3.58 -8.92
CA GLY A 358 -3.76 4.79 -9.66
C GLY A 358 -4.60 4.56 -10.91
N LYS A 359 -5.41 3.48 -10.98
CA LYS A 359 -6.31 3.23 -12.13
C LYS A 359 -7.49 4.19 -12.17
N PHE A 360 -7.94 4.67 -11.02
CA PHE A 360 -9.04 5.59 -10.89
C PHE A 360 -8.73 6.70 -9.90
N LEU A 361 -9.28 7.88 -10.16
CA LEU A 361 -9.43 8.95 -9.18
C LEU A 361 -10.91 9.01 -8.78
N GLY A 362 -11.20 8.76 -7.51
CA GLY A 362 -12.55 8.89 -6.97
C GLY A 362 -12.98 10.36 -6.90
N ASP A 363 -14.27 10.61 -7.14
CA ASP A 363 -14.86 11.96 -7.10
C ASP A 363 -16.24 11.88 -6.45
N ILE A 364 -16.35 12.49 -5.28
CA ILE A 364 -17.57 12.53 -4.48
C ILE A 364 -17.92 13.98 -4.25
N ALA A 365 -19.03 14.44 -4.80
CA ALA A 365 -19.54 15.79 -4.57
C ALA A 365 -20.77 15.72 -3.65
N MET A 366 -20.75 16.51 -2.58
CA MET A 366 -21.72 16.47 -1.50
C MET A 366 -22.24 17.89 -1.27
N SER A 367 -23.50 18.13 -1.61
CA SER A 367 -24.14 19.39 -1.28
C SER A 367 -24.63 19.33 0.17
N ILE A 368 -24.03 20.12 1.05
CA ILE A 368 -24.26 20.13 2.49
C ILE A 368 -24.93 21.44 2.88
N ALA A 369 -26.09 21.35 3.54
CA ALA A 369 -26.74 22.50 4.17
C ALA A 369 -26.31 22.60 5.63
N ALA A 370 -25.80 23.76 6.04
CA ALA A 370 -25.38 24.01 7.40
C ALA A 370 -26.54 23.75 8.39
N GLU A 371 -26.22 23.16 9.54
CA GLU A 371 -27.15 22.88 10.66
C GLU A 371 -28.37 21.99 10.32
N SER A 372 -28.40 21.34 9.15
CA SER A 372 -29.56 20.56 8.69
C SER A 372 -29.43 19.03 8.86
N GLY A 373 -28.28 18.56 9.34
CA GLY A 373 -28.00 17.13 9.54
C GLY A 373 -28.05 16.31 8.24
N ARG A 374 -28.18 14.98 8.36
CA ARG A 374 -28.21 14.04 7.20
C ARG A 374 -29.40 14.23 6.24
N LYS A 375 -30.49 14.86 6.69
CA LYS A 375 -31.76 14.95 5.93
C LYS A 375 -31.73 15.89 4.72
N ALA A 376 -30.73 16.77 4.60
CA ALA A 376 -30.65 17.79 3.55
C ALA A 376 -29.37 17.70 2.69
N TRP A 377 -28.75 16.52 2.65
CA TRP A 377 -27.57 16.22 1.83
C TRP A 377 -28.00 15.68 0.45
N PHE A 378 -27.31 16.08 -0.62
CA PHE A 378 -27.32 15.36 -1.90
C PHE A 378 -25.89 14.99 -2.31
N SER A 379 -25.64 13.72 -2.64
CA SER A 379 -24.36 13.24 -3.15
C SER A 379 -24.44 12.82 -4.61
N SER A 380 -23.34 13.01 -5.31
CA SER A 380 -23.01 12.30 -6.54
C SER A 380 -21.62 11.70 -6.39
N VAL A 381 -21.42 10.53 -6.96
CA VAL A 381 -20.14 9.81 -6.94
C VAL A 381 -19.80 9.31 -8.33
N GLY A 382 -18.51 9.22 -8.61
CA GLY A 382 -17.99 8.62 -9.83
C GLY A 382 -16.51 8.33 -9.71
N LEU A 383 -15.98 7.60 -10.70
CA LEU A 383 -14.57 7.29 -10.83
C LEU A 383 -14.04 7.83 -12.15
N HIS A 384 -12.99 8.65 -12.10
CA HIS A 384 -12.27 9.10 -13.28
C HIS A 384 -11.20 8.09 -13.63
N ALA A 385 -11.35 7.40 -14.77
CA ALA A 385 -10.32 6.48 -15.25
C ALA A 385 -9.02 7.24 -15.56
N ILE A 386 -7.91 6.66 -15.13
CA ILE A 386 -6.55 7.08 -15.48
C ILE A 386 -6.09 6.20 -16.63
N LYS A 387 -5.78 6.85 -17.75
CA LYS A 387 -5.48 6.16 -19.00
C LYS A 387 -4.08 5.55 -18.94
N GLN A 388 -3.87 4.45 -19.66
CA GLN A 388 -2.53 3.89 -19.86
C GLN A 388 -1.90 4.46 -21.12
N ARG A 389 -0.58 4.61 -21.12
CA ARG A 389 0.17 4.97 -22.32
C ARG A 389 0.49 3.72 -23.16
N ASP A 390 0.34 3.83 -24.47
CA ASP A 390 0.86 2.86 -25.45
C ASP A 390 1.16 3.55 -26.78
N ASP A 391 2.38 4.07 -26.89
CA ASP A 391 2.89 4.80 -28.07
C ASP A 391 2.96 3.95 -29.35
N ARG A 392 2.75 2.63 -29.24
CA ARG A 392 2.71 1.72 -30.40
C ARG A 392 1.36 1.76 -31.11
N VAL A 393 0.31 2.24 -30.44
CA VAL A 393 -1.04 2.35 -30.99
C VAL A 393 -1.16 3.66 -31.78
N LYS A 394 -1.57 3.56 -33.04
CA LYS A 394 -1.68 4.71 -33.95
C LYS A 394 -3.03 5.42 -33.81
N ALA A 395 -3.07 6.69 -34.22
CA ALA A 395 -4.26 7.56 -34.10
C ALA A 395 -5.51 7.06 -34.86
N ASP A 396 -5.34 6.18 -35.85
CA ASP A 396 -6.44 5.56 -36.61
C ASP A 396 -6.99 4.29 -35.94
N ASP A 397 -6.34 3.78 -34.88
CA ASP A 397 -6.85 2.65 -34.10
C ASP A 397 -7.96 3.13 -33.12
N PRO A 398 -9.11 2.43 -33.06
CA PRO A 398 -10.19 2.76 -32.11
C PRO A 398 -9.77 2.83 -30.64
N LYS A 399 -8.69 2.13 -30.25
CA LYS A 399 -8.18 2.13 -28.88
C LYS A 399 -7.45 3.43 -28.53
N TYR A 400 -6.96 4.18 -29.52
CA TYR A 400 -6.13 5.36 -29.31
C TYR A 400 -6.78 6.37 -28.37
N ALA A 401 -8.07 6.65 -28.54
CA ALA A 401 -8.79 7.61 -27.70
C ALA A 401 -8.84 7.23 -26.20
N GLY A 402 -8.75 5.93 -25.89
CA GLY A 402 -8.75 5.42 -24.52
C GLY A 402 -7.36 5.39 -23.86
N LEU A 403 -6.30 5.74 -24.59
CA LEU A 403 -4.92 5.79 -24.11
C LEU A 403 -4.54 7.22 -23.69
N GLU A 404 -3.52 7.30 -22.85
CA GLU A 404 -2.91 8.56 -22.43
C GLU A 404 -2.16 9.19 -23.61
N HIS A 405 -2.37 10.50 -23.80
CA HIS A 405 -1.60 11.34 -24.73
C HIS A 405 -1.07 12.58 -24.04
N ASP A 406 -0.16 13.27 -24.72
CA ASP A 406 0.34 14.57 -24.27
C ASP A 406 -0.85 15.53 -24.12
N GLY A 407 -1.02 16.07 -22.91
CA GLY A 407 -2.18 16.89 -22.52
C GLY A 407 -3.25 16.17 -21.70
N ASP A 408 -3.18 14.85 -21.51
CA ASP A 408 -4.02 14.13 -20.54
C ASP A 408 -3.48 14.22 -19.09
N TYR A 409 -2.23 14.65 -18.92
CA TYR A 409 -1.57 14.84 -17.63
C TYR A 409 -1.04 16.27 -17.45
N ASP A 410 -0.65 16.61 -16.22
CA ASP A 410 -0.05 17.89 -15.87
C ASP A 410 1.47 17.85 -16.13
N ALA A 411 1.89 18.40 -17.27
CA ALA A 411 3.28 18.32 -17.72
C ALA A 411 4.26 19.11 -16.84
N ASP A 412 3.80 20.22 -16.26
CA ASP A 412 4.64 21.03 -15.37
C ASP A 412 4.88 20.31 -14.04
N PHE A 413 3.82 19.71 -13.46
CA PHE A 413 3.95 18.87 -12.27
C PHE A 413 4.85 17.66 -12.53
N GLU A 414 4.68 16.97 -13.67
CA GLU A 414 5.53 15.84 -14.05
C GLU A 414 7.00 16.27 -14.11
N ALA A 415 7.29 17.38 -14.81
CA ALA A 415 8.65 17.87 -15.00
C ALA A 415 9.31 18.34 -13.70
N GLU A 416 8.57 19.03 -12.83
CA GLU A 416 9.11 19.64 -11.61
C GLU A 416 9.21 18.66 -10.45
N HIS A 417 8.33 17.65 -10.37
CA HIS A 417 8.20 16.81 -9.19
C HIS A 417 8.37 15.32 -9.43
N VAL A 418 7.98 14.79 -10.60
CA VAL A 418 8.06 13.35 -10.87
C VAL A 418 9.35 12.96 -11.58
N LEU A 419 9.76 13.71 -12.63
CA LEU A 419 11.04 13.46 -13.33
C LEU A 419 12.27 13.48 -12.39
N PRO A 420 12.36 14.35 -11.36
CA PRO A 420 13.46 14.27 -10.40
C PRO A 420 13.47 12.97 -9.58
N LEU A 421 12.30 12.40 -9.27
CA LEU A 421 12.20 11.09 -8.60
C LEU A 421 12.68 9.98 -9.55
N ILE A 422 12.26 10.02 -10.82
CA ILE A 422 12.74 9.08 -11.84
C ILE A 422 14.26 9.16 -12.00
N LYS A 423 14.83 10.37 -12.02
CA LYS A 423 16.29 10.56 -12.11
C LYS A 423 17.03 10.03 -10.87
N ALA A 424 16.47 10.24 -9.67
CA ALA A 424 17.01 9.66 -8.45
C ALA A 424 16.99 8.13 -8.52
N LEU A 425 15.91 7.58 -9.08
CA LEU A 425 15.75 6.16 -9.28
C LEU A 425 16.74 5.61 -10.32
N ASP A 426 16.96 6.29 -11.45
CA ASP A 426 17.99 5.92 -12.44
C ASP A 426 19.36 5.77 -11.79
N SER A 427 19.70 6.68 -10.87
CA SER A 427 20.97 6.63 -10.14
C SER A 427 21.07 5.39 -9.24
N LYS A 428 19.97 5.03 -8.57
CA LYS A 428 19.87 3.81 -7.73
C LYS A 428 19.92 2.54 -8.57
N LEU A 429 19.19 2.52 -9.68
CA LEU A 429 19.10 1.40 -10.62
C LEU A 429 20.43 1.16 -11.35
N ALA A 430 21.21 2.22 -11.61
CA ALA A 430 22.52 2.13 -12.23
C ALA A 430 23.64 1.69 -11.26
N GLU A 431 23.37 1.61 -9.95
CA GLU A 431 24.37 1.21 -8.97
C GLU A 431 24.96 -0.17 -9.30
N GLN A 432 26.28 -0.27 -9.41
CA GLN A 432 26.94 -1.56 -9.60
C GLN A 432 26.95 -2.33 -8.28
N ILE A 433 26.33 -3.50 -8.26
CA ILE A 433 26.23 -4.37 -7.08
C ILE A 433 27.23 -5.54 -7.13
N GLY A 434 27.80 -5.84 -8.29
CA GLY A 434 28.80 -6.90 -8.47
C GLY A 434 29.24 -7.06 -9.93
N THR A 435 29.72 -8.26 -10.26
CA THR A 435 30.11 -8.69 -11.62
C THR A 435 29.58 -10.11 -11.87
N VAL A 436 29.24 -10.43 -13.12
CA VAL A 436 28.91 -11.80 -13.56
C VAL A 436 30.05 -12.35 -14.40
N GLU A 437 30.54 -13.53 -14.04
CA GLU A 437 31.56 -14.30 -14.78
C GLU A 437 30.96 -15.63 -15.25
N ASP A 438 31.33 -16.08 -16.45
CA ASP A 438 30.78 -17.30 -17.08
C ASP A 438 29.24 -17.31 -17.11
N GLY A 439 28.64 -16.18 -17.50
CA GLY A 439 27.21 -15.88 -17.33
C GLY A 439 26.23 -16.71 -18.18
N ALA A 440 26.69 -17.67 -18.97
CA ALA A 440 25.86 -18.44 -19.89
C ALA A 440 24.67 -19.13 -19.19
N LEU A 441 24.91 -19.73 -18.02
CA LEU A 441 23.88 -20.45 -17.25
C LEU A 441 22.87 -19.56 -16.53
N VAL A 442 23.23 -18.30 -16.27
CA VAL A 442 22.37 -17.32 -15.59
C VAL A 442 21.78 -16.28 -16.55
N SER A 443 22.04 -16.42 -17.85
CA SER A 443 21.52 -15.53 -18.89
C SER A 443 19.99 -15.55 -18.98
N THR A 444 19.38 -14.46 -19.43
CA THR A 444 17.93 -14.37 -19.63
C THR A 444 17.41 -15.47 -20.54
N GLU A 445 18.08 -15.74 -21.65
CA GLU A 445 17.69 -16.81 -22.58
C GLU A 445 17.63 -18.17 -21.86
N ARG A 446 18.66 -18.50 -21.07
CA ARG A 446 18.73 -19.78 -20.35
C ARG A 446 17.69 -19.87 -19.24
N THR A 447 17.59 -18.84 -18.40
CA THR A 447 16.62 -18.79 -17.30
C THR A 447 15.19 -18.95 -17.80
N ILE A 448 14.83 -18.22 -18.87
CA ILE A 448 13.48 -18.26 -19.44
C ILE A 448 13.17 -19.63 -20.06
N ALA A 449 14.14 -20.25 -20.73
CA ALA A 449 13.96 -21.57 -21.34
C ALA A 449 13.78 -22.71 -20.32
N ASP A 450 14.35 -22.59 -19.12
CA ASP A 450 14.43 -23.71 -18.18
C ASP A 450 13.49 -23.63 -16.97
N ARG A 451 13.09 -22.43 -16.53
CA ARG A 451 12.46 -22.22 -15.21
C ARG A 451 11.23 -23.05 -14.90
N TYR A 452 10.51 -23.54 -15.91
CA TYR A 452 9.30 -24.36 -15.74
C TYR A 452 9.50 -25.87 -15.93
N ILE A 453 10.67 -26.28 -16.42
CA ILE A 453 10.87 -27.63 -16.96
C ILE A 453 12.00 -28.40 -16.26
N ARG A 454 12.93 -27.69 -15.61
CA ARG A 454 14.12 -28.28 -14.98
C ARG A 454 14.80 -27.30 -14.02
N GLU A 455 15.89 -27.74 -13.40
CA GLU A 455 16.80 -26.94 -12.56
C GLU A 455 17.36 -25.69 -13.27
N VAL A 456 17.49 -24.57 -12.54
CA VAL A 456 18.01 -23.30 -13.06
C VAL A 456 19.11 -22.74 -12.16
N ALA A 457 20.26 -22.39 -12.76
CA ALA A 457 21.43 -21.90 -12.03
C ALA A 457 21.20 -20.58 -11.26
N ILE A 458 20.41 -19.65 -11.80
CA ILE A 458 20.12 -18.39 -11.09
C ILE A 458 19.24 -18.63 -9.85
N ALA A 459 18.28 -19.56 -9.95
CA ALA A 459 17.43 -19.95 -8.82
C ALA A 459 18.24 -20.68 -7.75
N ASN A 460 19.18 -21.54 -8.18
CA ASN A 460 20.13 -22.22 -7.30
C ASN A 460 20.94 -21.19 -6.50
N PHE A 461 21.53 -20.21 -7.18
CA PHE A 461 22.30 -19.13 -6.56
C PHE A 461 21.45 -18.32 -5.57
N MET A 462 20.23 -17.93 -5.96
CA MET A 462 19.31 -17.16 -5.10
C MET A 462 18.97 -17.91 -3.81
N ASN A 463 18.54 -19.16 -3.93
CA ASN A 463 18.15 -19.95 -2.76
C ASN A 463 19.35 -20.23 -1.85
N ASP A 464 20.52 -20.50 -2.42
CA ASP A 464 21.75 -20.68 -1.66
C ASP A 464 22.18 -19.43 -0.92
N ALA A 465 22.16 -18.28 -1.59
CA ALA A 465 22.48 -16.99 -1.00
C ALA A 465 21.57 -16.68 0.20
N LEU A 466 20.28 -17.05 0.12
CA LEU A 466 19.36 -16.89 1.23
C LEU A 466 19.72 -17.79 2.42
N VAL A 467 20.06 -19.06 2.17
CA VAL A 467 20.54 -19.98 3.22
C VAL A 467 21.82 -19.45 3.86
N ASP A 468 22.80 -19.04 3.05
CA ASP A 468 24.11 -18.56 3.53
C ASP A 468 23.98 -17.28 4.37
N ARG A 469 22.99 -16.43 4.07
CA ARG A 469 22.73 -15.19 4.83
C ARG A 469 21.88 -15.38 6.08
N SER A 470 21.18 -16.50 6.19
CA SER A 470 20.20 -16.72 7.24
C SER A 470 20.74 -16.71 8.67
N ALA A 471 22.06 -16.79 8.85
CA ALA A 471 22.70 -16.67 10.16
C ALA A 471 22.29 -15.39 10.92
N THR A 472 21.94 -14.33 10.21
CA THR A 472 21.49 -13.04 10.80
C THR A 472 19.98 -12.83 10.72
N PHE A 473 19.20 -13.82 10.28
CA PHE A 473 17.75 -13.65 10.14
C PHE A 473 17.06 -13.62 11.51
N PRO A 474 15.94 -12.87 11.64
CA PRO A 474 15.03 -13.04 12.75
C PRO A 474 14.55 -14.50 12.79
N GLY A 475 14.83 -15.20 13.88
CA GLY A 475 14.57 -16.64 14.02
C GLY A 475 15.78 -17.55 13.76
N GLY A 476 16.92 -17.00 13.32
CA GLY A 476 18.18 -17.72 13.12
C GLY A 476 18.30 -18.45 11.78
N PRO A 477 19.32 -19.32 11.63
CA PRO A 477 19.62 -19.98 10.35
C PRO A 477 18.45 -20.79 9.80
N ILE A 478 18.32 -20.83 8.47
CA ILE A 478 17.37 -21.67 7.73
C ILE A 478 18.11 -22.87 7.13
N ASP A 479 17.40 -23.98 6.94
CA ASP A 479 17.96 -25.22 6.39
C ASP A 479 17.77 -25.32 4.86
N ILE A 480 16.62 -24.87 4.38
CA ILE A 480 16.21 -24.95 2.97
C ILE A 480 15.62 -23.60 2.55
N ALA A 481 15.96 -23.14 1.35
CA ALA A 481 15.27 -22.02 0.72
C ALA A 481 14.66 -22.48 -0.60
N LEU A 482 13.54 -21.86 -0.97
CA LEU A 482 12.86 -22.12 -2.24
C LEU A 482 12.30 -20.84 -2.85
N PHE A 483 12.10 -20.88 -4.16
CA PHE A 483 11.58 -19.77 -4.94
C PHE A 483 10.76 -20.28 -6.13
N ASN A 484 9.69 -19.60 -6.48
CA ASN A 484 8.82 -19.99 -7.59
C ASN A 484 9.40 -19.56 -8.94
N ALA A 485 9.25 -20.43 -9.95
CA ALA A 485 9.66 -20.21 -11.32
C ALA A 485 9.09 -18.94 -11.95
N THR A 486 7.87 -18.55 -11.57
CA THR A 486 7.18 -17.36 -12.11
C THR A 486 7.72 -16.05 -11.57
N GLY A 487 8.37 -16.09 -10.41
CA GLY A 487 9.10 -14.97 -9.85
C GLY A 487 10.36 -14.62 -10.65
N LEU A 488 10.88 -15.56 -11.47
CA LEU A 488 12.07 -15.36 -12.29
C LEU A 488 11.68 -14.81 -13.67
N THR A 489 11.82 -13.50 -13.84
CA THR A 489 11.39 -12.79 -15.07
C THR A 489 12.53 -12.50 -16.03
N ALA A 490 13.78 -12.59 -15.57
CA ALA A 490 14.97 -12.45 -16.41
C ALA A 490 16.16 -13.22 -15.82
N GLY A 491 17.27 -13.19 -16.54
CA GLY A 491 18.58 -13.55 -16.04
C GLY A 491 19.50 -12.33 -16.03
N VAL A 492 20.80 -12.55 -15.93
CA VAL A 492 21.83 -11.50 -15.94
C VAL A 492 22.86 -11.76 -17.05
N ALA A 493 23.33 -10.68 -17.67
CA ALA A 493 24.38 -10.75 -18.68
C ALA A 493 25.77 -10.81 -18.01
N GLU A 494 26.75 -11.39 -18.71
CA GLU A 494 28.15 -11.38 -18.29
C GLU A 494 28.70 -9.93 -18.22
N GLY A 495 29.59 -9.66 -17.26
CA GLY A 495 30.18 -8.35 -17.04
C GLY A 495 29.59 -7.62 -15.82
N PRO A 496 29.66 -6.28 -15.76
CA PRO A 496 29.19 -5.49 -14.62
C PRO A 496 27.70 -5.76 -14.31
N LEU A 497 27.41 -6.06 -13.05
CA LEU A 497 26.05 -6.31 -12.58
C LEU A 497 25.51 -5.07 -11.86
N SER A 498 24.51 -4.43 -12.45
CA SER A 498 23.80 -3.31 -11.82
C SER A 498 22.62 -3.79 -10.97
N PHE A 499 22.17 -2.92 -10.05
CA PHE A 499 20.93 -3.12 -9.31
C PHE A 499 19.76 -3.37 -10.26
N LYS A 500 19.64 -2.59 -11.36
CA LYS A 500 18.60 -2.77 -12.37
C LYS A 500 18.61 -4.17 -12.98
N ALA A 501 19.78 -4.65 -13.41
CA ALA A 501 19.90 -5.96 -14.02
C ALA A 501 19.44 -7.07 -13.05
N TRP A 502 19.70 -6.91 -11.75
CA TRP A 502 19.20 -7.83 -10.74
C TRP A 502 17.71 -7.64 -10.41
N TYR A 503 17.23 -6.40 -10.37
CA TYR A 503 15.81 -6.08 -10.21
C TYR A 503 14.97 -6.74 -11.32
N ASP A 504 15.46 -6.74 -12.57
CA ASP A 504 14.79 -7.38 -13.70
C ASP A 504 14.70 -8.92 -13.56
N VAL A 505 15.55 -9.56 -12.75
CA VAL A 505 15.44 -11.00 -12.44
C VAL A 505 14.21 -11.29 -11.59
N MET A 506 13.95 -10.46 -10.57
CA MET A 506 12.81 -10.57 -9.66
C MET A 506 12.26 -9.18 -9.26
N PRO A 507 11.36 -8.59 -10.07
CA PRO A 507 10.91 -7.21 -9.87
C PRO A 507 9.96 -7.06 -8.67
N TYR A 508 9.48 -8.17 -8.09
CA TYR A 508 8.55 -8.21 -6.99
C TYR A 508 9.22 -7.90 -5.64
N ALA A 509 8.52 -7.19 -4.76
CA ALA A 509 8.97 -6.88 -3.40
C ALA A 509 8.57 -7.99 -2.41
N ASP A 510 8.73 -9.25 -2.79
CA ASP A 510 8.35 -10.37 -1.92
C ASP A 510 9.26 -10.43 -0.68
N ASN A 511 8.65 -10.52 0.50
CA ASN A 511 9.34 -10.78 1.76
C ASN A 511 9.71 -12.27 1.90
N VAL A 512 10.62 -12.55 2.82
CA VAL A 512 11.03 -13.91 3.19
C VAL A 512 10.15 -14.39 4.36
N HIS A 513 9.39 -15.46 4.13
CA HIS A 513 8.72 -16.23 5.17
C HIS A 513 9.55 -17.45 5.53
N VAL A 514 9.49 -17.89 6.78
CA VAL A 514 10.16 -19.12 7.24
C VAL A 514 9.15 -20.01 7.94
N ALA A 515 8.84 -21.17 7.35
CA ALA A 515 8.02 -22.21 7.97
C ALA A 515 8.89 -23.26 8.65
N THR A 516 8.37 -23.87 9.71
CA THR A 516 8.92 -25.14 10.22
C THR A 516 8.19 -26.30 9.56
N MET A 517 8.93 -27.16 8.85
CA MET A 517 8.38 -28.29 8.11
C MET A 517 9.06 -29.61 8.50
N THR A 518 8.29 -30.68 8.64
CA THR A 518 8.84 -32.02 8.81
C THR A 518 9.34 -32.59 7.48
N GLY A 519 10.22 -33.61 7.52
CA GLY A 519 10.62 -34.34 6.31
C GLY A 519 9.43 -34.91 5.53
N ALA A 520 8.37 -35.35 6.22
CA ALA A 520 7.13 -35.79 5.58
C ALA A 520 6.42 -34.65 4.82
N GLN A 521 6.36 -33.44 5.39
CA GLN A 521 5.78 -32.27 4.72
C GLN A 521 6.64 -31.80 3.54
N ILE A 522 7.98 -31.92 3.64
CA ILE A 522 8.89 -31.64 2.52
C ILE A 522 8.67 -32.65 1.39
N LEU A 523 8.50 -33.94 1.70
CA LEU A 523 8.20 -34.95 0.68
C LEU A 523 6.87 -34.66 -0.03
N ASP A 524 5.81 -34.33 0.72
CA ASP A 524 4.51 -33.93 0.14
C ASP A 524 4.66 -32.69 -0.76
N MET A 525 5.44 -31.69 -0.33
CA MET A 525 5.76 -30.53 -1.16
C MET A 525 6.43 -30.93 -2.47
N LEU A 526 7.42 -31.84 -2.44
CA LEU A 526 8.14 -32.25 -3.65
C LEU A 526 7.29 -33.10 -4.58
N ASP A 527 6.45 -33.98 -4.03
CA ASP A 527 5.45 -34.72 -4.79
C ASP A 527 4.48 -33.75 -5.47
N ASN A 528 4.01 -32.73 -4.76
CA ASN A 528 3.15 -31.70 -5.32
C ASN A 528 3.91 -30.89 -6.40
N ASN A 529 5.18 -30.54 -6.17
CA ASN A 529 6.01 -29.80 -7.14
C ASN A 529 6.25 -30.61 -8.43
N ALA A 530 6.41 -31.94 -8.33
CA ALA A 530 6.54 -32.82 -9.48
C ALA A 530 5.32 -32.75 -10.42
N LYS A 531 4.13 -32.47 -9.89
CA LYS A 531 2.89 -32.33 -10.69
C LYS A 531 2.78 -30.99 -11.42
N ARG A 532 3.65 -30.02 -11.10
CA ARG A 532 3.64 -28.66 -11.66
C ARG A 532 4.63 -28.44 -12.80
N VAL A 533 5.59 -29.34 -12.96
CA VAL A 533 6.57 -29.25 -14.04
C VAL A 533 5.86 -29.19 -15.40
N VAL A 534 6.36 -28.38 -16.32
CA VAL A 534 5.92 -28.42 -17.71
C VAL A 534 6.57 -29.62 -18.38
N ARG A 535 5.75 -30.53 -18.90
CA ARG A 535 6.19 -31.83 -19.41
C ARG A 535 6.64 -31.71 -20.87
N PRO A 536 7.59 -32.53 -21.34
CA PRO A 536 8.07 -32.48 -22.72
C PRO A 536 6.96 -32.61 -23.77
N GLU A 537 5.97 -33.46 -23.53
CA GLU A 537 4.83 -33.66 -24.43
C GLU A 537 3.91 -32.44 -24.54
N GLU A 538 3.82 -31.61 -23.49
CA GLU A 538 3.03 -30.38 -23.51
C GLU A 538 3.69 -29.29 -24.35
N LEU A 539 5.03 -29.23 -24.32
CA LEU A 539 5.82 -28.38 -25.20
C LEU A 539 5.73 -28.83 -26.65
N ALA A 540 5.83 -30.13 -26.90
CA ALA A 540 5.71 -30.70 -28.24
C ALA A 540 4.33 -30.44 -28.86
N ALA A 541 3.28 -30.37 -28.04
CA ALA A 541 1.93 -30.01 -28.47
C ALA A 541 1.76 -28.51 -28.82
N GLY A 542 2.72 -27.66 -28.45
CA GLY A 542 2.71 -26.22 -28.74
C GLY A 542 1.71 -25.39 -27.92
N GLY A 543 1.12 -25.98 -26.87
CA GLY A 543 0.10 -25.32 -26.03
C GLY A 543 0.67 -24.40 -24.94
N ILE A 544 1.99 -24.41 -24.73
CA ILE A 544 2.68 -23.66 -23.67
C ILE A 544 3.85 -22.90 -24.27
N ASP A 545 3.85 -21.58 -24.09
CA ASP A 545 4.96 -20.70 -24.43
C ASP A 545 5.76 -20.38 -23.16
N LEU A 546 6.98 -20.91 -23.06
CA LEU A 546 7.87 -20.71 -21.92
C LEU A 546 8.37 -19.26 -21.78
N THR A 547 8.26 -18.45 -22.84
CA THR A 547 8.55 -17.01 -22.76
C THR A 547 7.46 -16.24 -22.02
N GLN A 548 6.27 -16.83 -21.90
CA GLN A 548 5.13 -16.26 -21.20
C GLN A 548 5.03 -16.77 -19.76
N PHE A 549 4.06 -16.21 -19.04
CA PHE A 549 3.70 -16.62 -17.70
C PHE A 549 2.96 -17.97 -17.71
N VAL A 550 3.50 -18.98 -17.02
CA VAL A 550 2.88 -20.31 -16.88
C VAL A 550 2.36 -20.51 -15.45
N SER A 551 1.03 -20.50 -15.32
CA SER A 551 0.30 -20.46 -14.04
C SER A 551 0.30 -21.76 -13.22
N ARG A 552 1.46 -22.35 -12.91
CA ARG A 552 1.58 -23.64 -12.18
C ARG A 552 2.21 -23.54 -10.79
N GLY A 553 3.01 -22.51 -10.51
CA GLY A 553 3.70 -22.36 -9.22
C GLY A 553 4.85 -23.34 -8.98
N PHE A 554 5.56 -23.77 -10.03
CA PHE A 554 6.71 -24.68 -9.95
C PHE A 554 7.86 -24.07 -9.12
N LEU A 555 8.54 -24.87 -8.29
CA LEU A 555 9.52 -24.42 -7.30
C LEU A 555 10.95 -24.91 -7.61
N HIS A 556 11.92 -24.06 -7.29
CA HIS A 556 13.36 -24.34 -7.25
C HIS A 556 13.87 -24.30 -5.82
N PHE A 557 14.94 -25.02 -5.49
CA PHE A 557 15.41 -25.25 -4.11
C PHE A 557 16.91 -24.95 -3.91
N SER A 558 17.30 -24.71 -2.65
CA SER A 558 18.71 -24.58 -2.23
C SER A 558 19.49 -25.90 -2.30
N ARG A 559 20.81 -25.82 -2.19
CA ARG A 559 21.76 -26.94 -2.34
C ARG A 559 21.55 -28.09 -1.36
N THR A 560 20.81 -27.88 -0.28
CA THR A 560 20.51 -28.90 0.73
C THR A 560 19.67 -30.04 0.15
N LEU A 561 18.81 -29.75 -0.84
CA LEU A 561 17.81 -30.68 -1.35
C LEU A 561 18.19 -31.23 -2.73
N ARG A 562 18.08 -32.54 -2.91
CA ARG A 562 18.23 -33.23 -4.21
C ARG A 562 17.06 -34.17 -4.43
N TYR A 563 16.47 -34.17 -5.62
CA TYR A 563 15.46 -35.14 -6.00
C TYR A 563 15.35 -35.34 -7.52
N ARG A 564 14.67 -36.40 -7.91
CA ARG A 564 14.28 -36.66 -9.29
C ARG A 564 12.76 -36.55 -9.43
N ILE A 565 12.29 -35.98 -10.53
CA ILE A 565 10.87 -36.08 -10.93
C ILE A 565 10.71 -37.35 -11.75
N ASP A 566 9.83 -38.24 -11.28
CA ASP A 566 9.29 -39.34 -12.07
C ASP A 566 7.95 -38.90 -12.65
N PHE A 567 7.91 -38.71 -13.97
CA PHE A 567 6.74 -38.14 -14.64
C PHE A 567 5.48 -39.02 -14.53
N GLY A 568 5.60 -40.35 -14.47
CA GLY A 568 4.42 -41.22 -14.62
C GLY A 568 3.65 -40.98 -15.92
N ALA A 569 2.43 -41.52 -16.04
CA ALA A 569 1.63 -41.36 -17.25
C ALA A 569 0.91 -40.00 -17.35
N SER A 570 0.79 -39.27 -16.24
CA SER A 570 0.08 -37.98 -16.16
C SER A 570 0.67 -37.08 -15.07
N ALA A 571 0.29 -35.80 -15.06
CA ALA A 571 0.67 -34.90 -13.97
C ALA A 571 0.18 -35.39 -12.60
N ALA A 572 -0.97 -36.07 -12.52
CA ALA A 572 -1.49 -36.62 -11.27
C ALA A 572 -0.64 -37.77 -10.72
N GLU A 573 0.03 -38.52 -11.60
CA GLU A 573 0.92 -39.64 -11.28
C GLU A 573 2.40 -39.22 -11.13
N ALA A 574 2.71 -37.95 -11.38
CA ALA A 574 4.06 -37.44 -11.18
C ALA A 574 4.38 -37.39 -9.68
N ARG A 575 5.59 -37.81 -9.31
CA ARG A 575 6.07 -37.86 -7.93
C ARG A 575 7.55 -37.56 -7.84
N ALA A 576 7.98 -37.14 -6.65
CA ALA A 576 9.38 -37.05 -6.31
C ALA A 576 9.95 -38.46 -6.06
N ALA A 577 11.18 -38.67 -6.50
CA ALA A 577 11.93 -39.89 -6.31
C ALA A 577 13.37 -39.56 -5.90
N ASP A 578 14.06 -40.53 -5.27
CA ASP A 578 15.47 -40.42 -4.89
C ASP A 578 15.77 -39.14 -4.05
N VAL A 579 14.83 -38.77 -3.18
CA VAL A 579 14.89 -37.53 -2.40
C VAL A 579 15.94 -37.65 -1.30
N THR A 580 16.85 -36.68 -1.24
CA THR A 580 17.83 -36.55 -0.15
C THR A 580 17.90 -35.11 0.37
N ILE A 581 18.16 -34.98 1.66
CA ILE A 581 18.47 -33.72 2.34
C ILE A 581 19.88 -33.87 2.93
N ASP A 582 20.82 -33.05 2.49
CA ASP A 582 22.26 -33.17 2.80
C ASP A 582 22.81 -34.58 2.58
N GLY A 583 22.39 -35.20 1.47
CA GLY A 583 22.80 -36.57 1.10
C GLY A 583 22.16 -37.69 1.94
N THR A 584 21.35 -37.35 2.96
CA THR A 584 20.60 -38.33 3.74
C THR A 584 19.24 -38.60 3.09
N PRO A 585 18.88 -39.86 2.81
CA PRO A 585 17.56 -40.22 2.28
C PRO A 585 16.40 -39.71 3.14
N ILE A 586 15.35 -39.18 2.51
CA ILE A 586 14.23 -38.52 3.21
C ILE A 586 13.43 -39.46 4.11
N ASP A 587 13.41 -40.76 3.82
CA ASP A 587 12.75 -41.80 4.63
C ASP A 587 13.33 -41.91 6.04
N GLN A 588 14.60 -41.50 6.23
CA GLN A 588 15.27 -41.42 7.53
C GLN A 588 15.02 -40.10 8.26
N LEU A 589 14.36 -39.13 7.60
CA LEU A 589 14.18 -37.76 8.07
C LEU A 589 12.72 -37.35 8.22
N MET A 590 11.77 -38.28 8.07
CA MET A 590 10.33 -37.99 7.99
C MET A 590 9.82 -37.14 9.16
N ASP A 591 10.29 -37.41 10.38
CA ASP A 591 9.89 -36.68 11.59
C ASP A 591 10.83 -35.50 11.93
N LYS A 592 11.97 -35.37 11.24
CA LYS A 592 12.92 -34.27 11.48
C LYS A 592 12.31 -32.97 10.97
N SER A 593 12.38 -31.92 11.78
CA SER A 593 11.94 -30.58 11.42
C SER A 593 13.07 -29.77 10.77
N PHE A 594 12.70 -28.95 9.80
CA PHE A 594 13.57 -28.06 9.03
C PHE A 594 12.93 -26.68 8.94
N LYS A 595 13.76 -25.64 8.95
CA LYS A 595 13.36 -24.28 8.63
C LYS A 595 13.44 -24.06 7.13
N VAL A 596 12.29 -23.83 6.52
CA VAL A 596 12.13 -23.68 5.07
C VAL A 596 11.73 -22.25 4.76
N ALA A 597 12.61 -21.51 4.09
CA ALA A 597 12.35 -20.14 3.68
C ALA A 597 11.77 -20.07 2.26
N PHE A 598 10.82 -19.19 2.06
CA PHE A 598 10.15 -18.97 0.77
C PHE A 598 9.68 -17.52 0.63
N ASN A 599 9.48 -17.07 -0.60
CA ASN A 599 8.93 -15.75 -0.87
C ASN A 599 7.41 -15.71 -0.62
N THR A 600 6.91 -14.57 -0.11
CA THR A 600 5.50 -14.41 0.32
C THR A 600 4.48 -14.81 -0.72
N TYR A 601 4.77 -14.62 -2.01
CA TYR A 601 3.86 -14.97 -3.10
C TYR A 601 3.46 -16.45 -3.10
N ILE A 602 4.33 -17.34 -2.61
CA ILE A 602 4.04 -18.79 -2.57
C ILE A 602 2.85 -19.09 -1.64
N SER A 603 2.73 -18.41 -0.49
CA SER A 603 1.63 -18.62 0.45
C SER A 603 0.46 -17.63 0.28
N LEU A 604 0.76 -16.38 -0.07
CA LEU A 604 -0.23 -15.29 -0.12
C LEU A 604 -0.64 -14.90 -1.55
N GLY A 605 0.02 -15.45 -2.57
CA GLY A 605 -0.24 -15.12 -3.96
C GLY A 605 -1.67 -15.42 -4.41
N GLY A 606 -2.11 -14.69 -5.43
CA GLY A 606 -3.37 -14.96 -6.13
C GLY A 606 -3.23 -16.06 -7.19
N PHE A 607 -4.33 -16.36 -7.88
CA PHE A 607 -4.42 -17.35 -8.98
C PHE A 607 -4.13 -18.80 -8.54
N GLY A 608 -4.03 -19.74 -9.48
CA GLY A 608 -3.71 -21.13 -9.19
C GLY A 608 -2.23 -21.48 -9.27
N GLU A 609 -1.36 -20.47 -9.07
CA GLU A 609 0.07 -20.66 -8.77
C GLU A 609 0.34 -20.82 -7.28
N ALA A 610 -0.44 -20.11 -6.45
CA ALA A 610 -0.22 -20.08 -5.03
C ALA A 610 -0.46 -21.45 -4.40
N TRP A 611 0.37 -21.78 -3.43
CA TRP A 611 0.34 -23.05 -2.72
C TRP A 611 -0.71 -22.97 -1.60
N ASN A 612 -1.98 -23.04 -2.00
CA ASN A 612 -3.12 -22.61 -1.17
C ASN A 612 -4.26 -23.64 -1.07
N GLY A 613 -3.97 -24.93 -1.31
CA GLY A 613 -4.99 -25.98 -1.26
C GLY A 613 -5.91 -26.08 -2.47
N LYS A 614 -5.95 -25.07 -3.36
CA LYS A 614 -6.78 -25.12 -4.58
C LYS A 614 -6.12 -25.97 -5.67
N PRO A 615 -6.89 -26.39 -6.69
CA PRO A 615 -6.34 -27.09 -7.83
C PRO A 615 -5.23 -26.31 -8.54
N ILE A 616 -4.16 -27.02 -8.94
CA ILE A 616 -3.07 -26.49 -9.75
C ILE A 616 -3.64 -25.98 -11.09
N SER A 617 -3.33 -24.72 -11.45
CA SER A 617 -3.78 -24.10 -12.70
C SER A 617 -2.78 -24.30 -13.84
N GLY A 618 -2.82 -23.45 -14.88
CA GLY A 618 -1.84 -23.50 -15.97
C GLY A 618 -2.02 -24.71 -16.90
N GLY A 619 -3.26 -25.15 -17.07
CA GLY A 619 -3.63 -26.22 -18.00
C GLY A 619 -3.36 -27.64 -17.50
N VAL A 620 -3.02 -27.83 -16.22
CA VAL A 620 -2.79 -29.16 -15.65
C VAL A 620 -4.12 -29.92 -15.51
N PRO A 621 -4.31 -31.09 -16.17
CA PRO A 621 -5.56 -31.84 -16.09
C PRO A 621 -5.76 -32.52 -14.73
N GLY A 622 -7.03 -32.63 -14.29
CA GLY A 622 -7.44 -33.51 -13.19
C GLY A 622 -7.66 -32.86 -11.83
N ASP A 623 -7.83 -31.53 -11.78
CA ASP A 623 -8.12 -30.75 -10.56
C ASP A 623 -7.23 -31.12 -9.36
N ILE A 624 -5.94 -31.34 -9.63
CA ILE A 624 -4.96 -31.81 -8.66
C ILE A 624 -4.81 -30.77 -7.54
N PRO A 625 -5.15 -31.07 -6.28
CA PRO A 625 -5.05 -30.11 -5.20
C PRO A 625 -3.59 -29.74 -4.91
N SER A 626 -3.34 -28.46 -4.71
CA SER A 626 -2.08 -27.96 -4.17
C SER A 626 -1.95 -28.33 -2.69
N MET A 627 -0.73 -28.51 -2.19
CA MET A 627 -0.45 -28.35 -0.76
C MET A 627 -0.83 -26.92 -0.34
N ASP A 628 -1.33 -26.75 0.90
CA ASP A 628 -1.72 -25.45 1.45
C ASP A 628 -0.65 -24.94 2.44
N MET A 629 0.25 -24.10 1.94
CA MET A 629 1.32 -23.48 2.73
C MET A 629 0.78 -22.56 3.83
N ARG A 630 -0.48 -22.09 3.73
CA ARG A 630 -1.09 -21.21 4.73
C ARG A 630 -1.50 -21.94 6.01
N GLN A 631 -1.50 -23.28 5.98
CA GLN A 631 -1.76 -24.11 7.16
C GLN A 631 -0.48 -24.39 7.96
N LEU A 632 0.68 -23.98 7.46
CA LEU A 632 1.94 -24.09 8.18
C LEU A 632 2.11 -22.90 9.12
N ASP A 633 2.67 -23.15 10.29
CA ASP A 633 3.18 -22.08 11.14
C ASP A 633 4.44 -21.51 10.47
N TYR A 634 4.38 -20.24 10.08
CA TYR A 634 5.51 -19.53 9.51
C TYR A 634 5.69 -18.13 10.11
N ASP A 635 6.95 -17.74 10.24
CA ASP A 635 7.34 -16.42 10.71
C ASP A 635 7.55 -15.47 9.53
N HIS A 636 7.13 -14.22 9.71
CA HIS A 636 7.46 -13.12 8.82
C HIS A 636 8.81 -12.54 9.23
N THR A 637 9.87 -12.80 8.47
CA THR A 637 11.21 -12.26 8.80
C THR A 637 11.27 -10.75 8.66
N GLY A 638 10.41 -10.18 7.81
CA GLY A 638 10.45 -8.77 7.47
C GLY A 638 11.54 -8.35 6.50
N LEU A 639 12.34 -9.31 6.04
CA LEU A 639 13.39 -9.12 5.06
C LEU A 639 12.80 -9.28 3.65
N VAL A 640 13.23 -8.46 2.70
CA VAL A 640 12.89 -8.63 1.29
C VAL A 640 13.85 -9.57 0.62
N TYR A 641 13.30 -10.59 -0.06
CA TYR A 641 14.08 -11.66 -0.67
C TYR A 641 15.13 -11.09 -1.63
N ARG A 642 14.74 -10.16 -2.53
CA ARG A 642 15.66 -9.53 -3.49
C ARG A 642 16.85 -8.88 -2.80
N ASN A 643 16.62 -8.18 -1.70
CA ASN A 643 17.68 -7.43 -1.01
C ASN A 643 18.66 -8.36 -0.33
N GLU A 644 18.19 -9.47 0.22
CA GLU A 644 19.09 -10.46 0.78
C GLU A 644 20.01 -11.00 -0.32
N ILE A 645 19.51 -11.23 -1.54
CA ILE A 645 20.38 -11.67 -2.63
C ILE A 645 21.34 -10.56 -3.08
N ILE A 646 20.89 -9.31 -3.20
CA ILE A 646 21.76 -8.17 -3.54
C ILE A 646 22.86 -7.99 -2.49
N ALA A 647 22.51 -8.09 -1.22
CA ALA A 647 23.46 -8.00 -0.12
C ALA A 647 24.46 -9.17 -0.17
N HIS A 648 24.03 -10.39 -0.52
CA HIS A 648 24.94 -11.50 -0.79
C HIS A 648 25.91 -11.18 -1.93
N ILE A 649 25.39 -10.72 -3.07
CA ILE A 649 26.18 -10.35 -4.26
C ILE A 649 27.23 -9.30 -3.90
N ARG A 650 26.85 -8.25 -3.16
CA ARG A 650 27.78 -7.22 -2.68
C ARG A 650 28.87 -7.80 -1.77
N THR A 651 28.56 -8.79 -0.94
CA THR A 651 29.54 -9.46 -0.09
C THR A 651 30.52 -10.30 -0.89
N ILE A 652 30.06 -11.08 -1.87
CA ILE A 652 30.92 -11.99 -2.64
C ILE A 652 31.59 -11.33 -3.85
N GLY A 653 31.07 -10.20 -4.32
CA GLY A 653 31.56 -9.42 -5.46
C GLY A 653 31.22 -9.99 -6.84
N THR A 654 31.21 -11.32 -6.99
CA THR A 654 31.04 -11.98 -8.29
C THR A 654 29.99 -13.10 -8.26
N VAL A 655 29.07 -13.10 -9.23
CA VAL A 655 28.16 -14.22 -9.55
C VAL A 655 28.83 -15.09 -10.62
N SER A 656 29.13 -16.34 -10.28
CA SER A 656 29.83 -17.29 -11.14
C SER A 656 29.51 -18.74 -10.74
N PRO A 657 29.87 -19.74 -11.55
CA PRO A 657 29.79 -21.14 -11.12
C PRO A 657 30.57 -21.41 -9.82
N ALA A 658 31.70 -20.75 -9.59
CA ALA A 658 32.49 -20.92 -8.37
C ALA A 658 31.80 -20.34 -7.12
N THR A 659 30.85 -19.42 -7.30
CA THR A 659 30.08 -18.79 -6.22
C THR A 659 28.63 -19.28 -6.14
N GLY A 660 28.30 -20.42 -6.76
CA GLY A 660 27.02 -21.09 -6.59
C GLY A 660 26.03 -20.91 -7.74
N ALA A 661 26.38 -20.16 -8.78
CA ALA A 661 25.57 -20.05 -10.01
C ALA A 661 25.86 -21.20 -11.00
N LEU A 662 25.61 -22.44 -10.56
CA LEU A 662 25.83 -23.66 -11.35
C LEU A 662 24.61 -24.58 -11.35
N LEU A 663 24.62 -25.54 -12.28
CA LEU A 663 23.73 -26.70 -12.27
C LEU A 663 24.48 -27.87 -11.61
N ASP A 664 23.97 -28.37 -10.49
CA ASP A 664 24.63 -29.40 -9.68
C ASP A 664 23.71 -30.59 -9.33
N GLY A 665 22.59 -30.71 -10.06
CA GLY A 665 21.69 -31.86 -9.99
C GLY A 665 20.68 -31.79 -8.85
N ARG A 666 20.27 -30.58 -8.44
CA ARG A 666 19.19 -30.33 -7.45
C ARG A 666 17.89 -30.97 -7.87
N LEU A 667 17.63 -30.89 -9.17
CA LEU A 667 16.48 -31.52 -9.79
C LEU A 667 16.91 -32.18 -11.11
N VAL A 668 16.63 -33.47 -11.21
CA VAL A 668 16.75 -34.21 -12.46
C VAL A 668 15.35 -34.69 -12.89
N SER A 669 15.03 -34.60 -14.18
CA SER A 669 13.82 -35.19 -14.74
C SER A 669 14.18 -36.41 -15.59
N ALA A 670 13.37 -37.47 -15.50
CA ALA A 670 13.53 -38.70 -16.26
C ALA A 670 12.19 -39.13 -16.87
#